data_AF-A0A3S0NLK7-F1
#
_entry.id   AF-A0A3S0NLK7-F1
#
_cell.length_a   1.000
_cell.length_b   1.000
_cell.length_c   1.000
_cell.angle_alpha   90.00
_cell.angle_beta   90.00
_cell.angle_gamma   90.00
#
_symmetry.space_group_name_H-M   'P 1'
#
loop_
_entity.id
_entity.type
_entity.pdbx_description
1 polymer ?
#
loop_
_entity_poly.entity_id
_entity_poly.type
_entity_poly.pdbx_seq_one_letter_code
_entity_poly.pdbx_strand_id
1 'polypeptide(L)'
;MSFIEAEQSLILGHILHPVPKSKQGFVGEDLLKYSPETSGRFQLFYFLVNPENMIEKNADGEPVSKELAEKIYPTLNPEHKRLWDQHPEYHILPMHPWEADYLLGQENVQIMEEQGILFALGHYGDYFTPTSSVRTVYNEDNKWMFKFSLHVKITNSERINLYPELHRGYDISMLLKTDWGKSLQKDFPEIDFMVDPAFMAVTFNGKVINGFNISIRRNPFQGEQKNKNVTLLAALCQDGILGKPSRLQNIITTTAEKLGQSVEKIAVEWFKQYLHLCVRPIVRILNTYGLACEFHQQNVMIELDRNGFPAKIYFRDNQGFFFREGKKDLVSAALPGIADESQSIIDEESLAPKYTYYLVTNNILGVVNALGCNRLADEKKLIDLVYKAFKELENEDETGLVSYITNKRNWYTKGNLITSLQNINEADESLEYPAVFLDTPNPLNKYFYSRQLIKPGTTGTVYSRHFEDKNITISIRPFDIDRDFEMVHEWFNMEHAKPYWKMDGPKRDLELWFRTILPGDEQHSFIGEVNGVPQFSFEPYWPMRDIVGAYYDSLPSDYGTHFFVAETRKDKKYSFESFQVALDYIFSLPEVGKCIGEASVEAVPTDRLITRLGYTREGVITMPHKTAYLTFCTRENYWEKCPESRLEVNNA
;
A
#
# COMPACT_ATOMS: atom_id res chain seq x y z
N MET A 1 9.93 5.66 -25.18
CA MET A 1 9.94 4.27 -24.71
C MET A 1 8.54 3.75 -24.94
N SER A 2 8.41 2.70 -25.74
CA SER A 2 7.16 2.02 -26.02
C SER A 2 6.67 1.22 -24.80
N PHE A 3 5.45 0.68 -24.89
CA PHE A 3 4.88 -0.21 -23.88
C PHE A 3 5.82 -1.40 -23.59
N ILE A 4 6.25 -2.14 -24.61
CA ILE A 4 7.03 -3.37 -24.40
C ILE A 4 8.44 -3.08 -23.89
N GLU A 5 9.07 -1.99 -24.33
CA GLU A 5 10.36 -1.57 -23.78
C GLU A 5 10.25 -1.26 -22.29
N ALA A 6 9.14 -0.65 -21.85
CA ALA A 6 8.92 -0.36 -20.44
C ALA A 6 8.69 -1.64 -19.62
N GLU A 7 7.90 -2.59 -20.12
CA GLU A 7 7.70 -3.90 -19.49
C GLU A 7 9.02 -4.67 -19.30
N GLN A 8 9.91 -4.60 -20.29
CA GLN A 8 11.20 -5.29 -20.29
C GLN A 8 12.29 -4.54 -19.53
N SER A 9 12.04 -3.29 -19.14
CA SER A 9 13.00 -2.47 -18.42
C SER A 9 13.06 -2.73 -16.92
N LEU A 10 12.16 -3.53 -16.34
CA LEU A 10 12.16 -3.85 -14.90
C LEU A 10 13.25 -4.89 -14.58
N ILE A 11 14.50 -4.46 -14.39
CA ILE A 11 15.65 -5.36 -14.20
C ILE A 11 15.86 -5.77 -12.74
N LEU A 12 15.47 -4.92 -11.78
CA LEU A 12 15.62 -5.25 -10.35
C LEU A 12 14.45 -6.09 -9.81
N GLY A 13 13.28 -5.98 -10.42
CA GLY A 13 12.07 -6.69 -9.97
C GLY A 13 11.43 -6.04 -8.75
N HIS A 14 10.77 -6.83 -7.90
CA HIS A 14 10.05 -6.31 -6.74
C HIS A 14 11.04 -5.82 -5.66
N ILE A 15 11.05 -4.51 -5.37
CA ILE A 15 12.01 -3.86 -4.47
C ILE A 15 11.97 -4.35 -3.00
N LEU A 16 10.81 -4.80 -2.53
CA LEU A 16 10.62 -5.38 -1.19
C LEU A 16 10.52 -6.91 -1.18
N HIS A 17 11.14 -7.61 -2.15
CA HIS A 17 11.18 -9.07 -2.18
C HIS A 17 12.63 -9.57 -2.07
N PRO A 18 12.94 -10.62 -1.29
CA PRO A 18 14.32 -11.05 -1.07
C PRO A 18 15.01 -11.64 -2.33
N VAL A 19 14.24 -12.30 -3.20
CA VAL A 19 14.74 -12.94 -4.42
C VAL A 19 13.90 -12.57 -5.65
N PRO A 20 13.83 -11.28 -6.04
CA PRO A 20 12.83 -10.76 -6.97
C PRO A 20 12.96 -11.29 -8.40
N LYS A 21 14.12 -11.85 -8.75
CA LYS A 21 14.44 -12.44 -10.07
C LYS A 21 14.56 -13.96 -10.06
N SER A 22 14.25 -14.60 -8.94
CA SER A 22 14.14 -16.06 -8.89
C SER A 22 12.98 -16.52 -9.78
N LYS A 23 13.28 -17.46 -10.70
CA LYS A 23 12.33 -18.09 -11.64
C LYS A 23 12.54 -19.61 -11.56
N GLN A 24 12.07 -20.22 -10.47
CA GLN A 24 12.35 -21.64 -10.19
C GLN A 24 11.55 -22.51 -11.16
N GLY A 25 12.24 -23.26 -12.01
CA GLY A 25 11.68 -24.04 -13.11
C GLY A 25 12.41 -23.80 -14.43
N PHE A 26 12.87 -22.56 -14.67
CA PHE A 26 13.70 -22.24 -15.83
C PHE A 26 15.17 -22.63 -15.60
N VAL A 27 15.77 -23.30 -16.60
CA VAL A 27 17.17 -23.71 -16.58
C VAL A 27 17.90 -23.28 -17.85
N GLY A 28 19.19 -22.94 -17.72
CA GLY A 28 20.04 -22.63 -18.88
C GLY A 28 19.46 -21.55 -19.81
N GLU A 29 19.18 -21.93 -21.06
CA GLU A 29 18.69 -21.01 -22.10
C GLU A 29 17.26 -20.52 -21.88
N ASP A 30 16.44 -21.21 -21.06
CA ASP A 30 15.08 -20.77 -20.72
C ASP A 30 15.08 -19.35 -20.16
N LEU A 31 16.07 -19.05 -19.30
CA LEU A 31 16.23 -17.74 -18.69
C LEU A 31 16.53 -16.66 -19.73
N LEU A 32 17.16 -16.97 -20.86
CA LEU A 32 17.42 -15.98 -21.91
C LEU A 32 16.22 -15.83 -22.85
N LYS A 33 15.51 -16.93 -23.11
CA LYS A 33 14.40 -16.99 -24.07
C LYS A 33 13.08 -16.45 -23.51
N TYR A 34 12.76 -16.76 -22.26
CA TYR A 34 11.45 -16.49 -21.66
C TYR A 34 11.48 -15.34 -20.65
N SER A 35 12.63 -14.73 -20.39
CA SER A 35 12.73 -13.57 -19.50
C SER A 35 12.47 -12.25 -20.22
N PRO A 36 11.72 -11.31 -19.61
CA PRO A 36 11.54 -9.98 -20.16
C PRO A 36 12.84 -9.17 -20.19
N GLU A 37 13.74 -9.37 -19.22
CA GLU A 37 14.98 -8.59 -19.07
C GLU A 37 15.97 -8.80 -20.22
N THR A 38 15.81 -9.87 -20.99
CA THR A 38 16.63 -10.23 -22.15
C THR A 38 15.94 -9.97 -23.48
N SER A 39 14.72 -9.42 -23.45
CA SER A 39 13.90 -9.17 -24.65
C SER A 39 13.75 -10.41 -25.54
N GLY A 40 13.67 -11.60 -24.91
CA GLY A 40 13.59 -12.87 -25.63
C GLY A 40 12.35 -12.95 -26.51
N ARG A 41 12.45 -13.63 -27.65
CA ARG A 41 11.33 -13.83 -28.59
C ARG A 41 11.16 -15.30 -28.92
N PHE A 42 9.92 -15.75 -29.02
CA PHE A 42 9.60 -17.14 -29.34
C PHE A 42 8.25 -17.26 -30.04
N GLN A 43 8.10 -18.29 -30.87
CA GLN A 43 6.80 -18.73 -31.38
C GLN A 43 6.06 -19.49 -30.28
N LEU A 44 4.74 -19.36 -30.25
CA LEU A 44 3.90 -20.15 -29.34
C LEU A 44 3.89 -21.61 -29.77
N PHE A 45 3.65 -22.50 -28.81
CA PHE A 45 3.34 -23.90 -29.08
C PHE A 45 1.83 -24.04 -29.32
N TYR A 46 1.40 -24.97 -30.16
CA TYR A 46 -0.02 -25.21 -30.41
C TYR A 46 -0.41 -26.66 -30.17
N PHE A 47 -1.58 -26.85 -29.59
CA PHE A 47 -2.29 -28.12 -29.54
C PHE A 47 -3.54 -28.04 -30.43
N LEU A 48 -3.95 -29.19 -30.95
CA LEU A 48 -5.27 -29.40 -31.55
C LEU A 48 -6.09 -30.23 -30.55
N VAL A 49 -7.22 -29.73 -30.08
CA VAL A 49 -7.97 -30.30 -28.94
C VAL A 49 -9.42 -30.58 -29.32
N ASN A 50 -9.94 -31.73 -28.90
CA ASN A 50 -11.35 -32.07 -29.04
C ASN A 50 -12.22 -31.01 -28.33
N PRO A 51 -13.22 -30.40 -29.00
CA PRO A 51 -14.07 -29.38 -28.41
C PRO A 51 -14.84 -29.86 -27.17
N GLU A 52 -15.14 -31.15 -27.03
CA GLU A 52 -15.78 -31.70 -25.83
C GLU A 52 -14.90 -31.59 -24.57
N ASN A 53 -13.59 -31.46 -24.76
CA ASN A 53 -12.60 -31.33 -23.70
C ASN A 53 -12.10 -29.89 -23.51
N MET A 54 -12.59 -28.93 -24.30
CA MET A 54 -12.13 -27.55 -24.27
C MET A 54 -13.25 -26.61 -23.81
N ILE A 55 -12.95 -25.77 -22.83
CA ILE A 55 -13.82 -24.66 -22.43
C ILE A 55 -13.24 -23.39 -23.04
N GLU A 56 -14.05 -22.68 -23.81
CA GLU A 56 -13.70 -21.39 -24.37
C GLU A 56 -14.84 -20.40 -24.14
N LYS A 57 -14.50 -19.22 -23.63
CA LYS A 57 -15.41 -18.08 -23.53
C LYS A 57 -14.74 -16.86 -24.15
N ASN A 58 -15.53 -16.01 -24.81
CA ASN A 58 -15.10 -14.70 -25.27
C ASN A 58 -16.24 -13.68 -25.14
N ALA A 59 -16.08 -12.69 -24.28
CA ALA A 59 -17.04 -11.61 -24.11
C ALA A 59 -17.17 -10.76 -25.39
N ASP A 60 -16.13 -10.68 -26.22
CA ASP A 60 -16.04 -9.84 -27.43
C ASP A 60 -16.62 -10.49 -28.70
N GLY A 61 -17.23 -11.67 -28.61
CA GLY A 61 -17.93 -12.31 -29.72
C GLY A 61 -17.31 -13.65 -30.11
N GLU A 62 -16.71 -13.71 -31.30
CA GLU A 62 -16.23 -14.98 -31.88
C GLU A 62 -15.16 -15.68 -31.04
N PRO A 63 -15.12 -17.03 -31.03
CA PRO A 63 -14.04 -17.81 -30.42
C PRO A 63 -12.66 -17.37 -30.92
N VAL A 64 -11.71 -17.21 -30.00
CA VAL A 64 -10.32 -16.86 -30.32
C VAL A 64 -9.63 -18.03 -31.00
N SER A 65 -10.01 -19.28 -30.69
CA SER A 65 -9.51 -20.49 -31.36
C SER A 65 -9.76 -20.45 -32.87
N LYS A 66 -10.94 -19.98 -33.30
CA LYS A 66 -11.30 -19.85 -34.72
C LYS A 66 -10.42 -18.84 -35.45
N GLU A 67 -10.21 -17.66 -34.86
CA GLU A 67 -9.30 -16.66 -35.45
C GLU A 67 -7.86 -17.18 -35.53
N LEU A 68 -7.39 -17.86 -34.48
CA LEU A 68 -6.06 -18.46 -34.48
C LEU A 68 -5.95 -19.55 -35.54
N ALA A 69 -6.99 -20.36 -35.75
CA ALA A 69 -6.99 -21.39 -36.77
C ALA A 69 -6.78 -20.82 -38.18
N GLU A 70 -7.48 -19.74 -38.53
CA GLU A 70 -7.32 -19.06 -39.83
C GLU A 70 -5.89 -18.56 -40.06
N LYS A 71 -5.21 -18.11 -38.99
CA LYS A 71 -3.83 -17.62 -39.06
C LYS A 71 -2.79 -18.74 -39.05
N ILE A 72 -3.01 -19.79 -38.26
CA ILE A 72 -2.01 -20.83 -38.03
C ILE A 72 -2.08 -21.93 -39.09
N TYR A 73 -3.26 -22.34 -39.52
CA TYR A 73 -3.42 -23.43 -40.50
C TYR A 73 -2.55 -23.25 -41.76
N PRO A 74 -2.48 -22.05 -42.39
CA PRO A 74 -1.60 -21.84 -43.55
C PRO A 74 -0.11 -22.10 -43.27
N THR A 75 0.34 -21.84 -42.04
CA THR A 75 1.74 -21.97 -41.60
C THR A 75 2.16 -23.39 -41.21
N LEU A 76 1.19 -24.30 -41.05
CA LEU A 76 1.45 -25.69 -40.66
C LEU A 76 2.24 -26.44 -41.74
N ASN A 77 3.10 -27.35 -41.27
CA ASN A 77 3.76 -28.31 -42.15
C ASN A 77 2.74 -29.31 -42.75
N PRO A 78 3.08 -30.04 -43.83
CA PRO A 78 2.14 -30.97 -44.47
C PRO A 78 1.61 -32.10 -43.58
N GLU A 79 2.36 -32.51 -42.56
CA GLU A 79 1.95 -33.56 -41.63
C GLU A 79 0.85 -33.07 -40.68
N HIS A 80 1.07 -31.92 -40.05
CA HIS A 80 0.10 -31.32 -39.13
C HIS A 80 -1.15 -30.80 -39.86
N LYS A 81 -1.02 -30.37 -41.13
CA LYS A 81 -2.20 -30.10 -41.98
C LYS A 81 -3.05 -31.35 -42.16
N ARG A 82 -2.44 -32.48 -42.53
CA ARG A 82 -3.17 -33.75 -42.67
C ARG A 82 -3.82 -34.21 -41.37
N LEU A 83 -3.13 -34.05 -40.25
CA LEU A 83 -3.68 -34.37 -38.92
C LEU A 83 -4.90 -33.50 -38.61
N TRP A 84 -4.80 -32.19 -38.83
CA TRP A 84 -5.96 -31.30 -38.65
C TRP A 84 -7.10 -31.65 -39.60
N ASP A 85 -6.82 -31.90 -40.88
CA ASP A 85 -7.85 -32.25 -41.87
C ASP A 85 -8.58 -33.57 -41.52
N GLN A 86 -7.96 -34.46 -40.71
CA GLN A 86 -8.59 -35.67 -40.16
C GLN A 86 -9.50 -35.38 -38.96
N HIS A 87 -9.31 -34.23 -38.31
CA HIS A 87 -10.02 -33.76 -37.12
C HIS A 87 -10.55 -32.32 -37.32
N PRO A 88 -11.37 -32.06 -38.36
CA PRO A 88 -11.80 -30.70 -38.71
C PRO A 88 -12.64 -30.01 -37.62
N GLU A 89 -13.23 -30.78 -36.71
CA GLU A 89 -13.99 -30.30 -35.55
C GLU A 89 -13.11 -29.87 -34.36
N TYR A 90 -11.81 -30.17 -34.38
CA TYR A 90 -10.93 -29.85 -33.26
C TYR A 90 -10.55 -28.37 -33.27
N HIS A 91 -10.39 -27.83 -32.08
CA HIS A 91 -10.05 -26.43 -31.86
C HIS A 91 -8.56 -26.27 -31.57
N ILE A 92 -7.97 -25.17 -32.06
CA ILE A 92 -6.57 -24.86 -31.79
C ILE A 92 -6.41 -24.16 -30.43
N LEU A 93 -5.42 -24.60 -29.67
CA LEU A 93 -5.07 -24.07 -28.36
C LEU A 93 -3.61 -23.56 -28.38
N PRO A 94 -3.35 -22.25 -28.24
CA PRO A 94 -1.98 -21.72 -28.09
C PRO A 94 -1.44 -22.06 -26.70
N MET A 95 -0.13 -22.24 -26.55
CA MET A 95 0.53 -22.51 -25.28
C MET A 95 1.91 -21.86 -25.18
N HIS A 96 2.31 -21.52 -23.96
CA HIS A 96 3.70 -21.15 -23.70
C HIS A 96 4.60 -22.37 -23.99
N PRO A 97 5.67 -22.24 -24.80
CA PRO A 97 6.57 -23.34 -25.16
C PRO A 97 7.02 -24.21 -23.99
N TRP A 98 7.57 -23.58 -22.94
CA TRP A 98 8.06 -24.30 -21.76
C TRP A 98 6.94 -25.06 -21.03
N GLU A 99 5.74 -24.48 -20.97
CA GLU A 99 4.61 -25.11 -20.28
C GLU A 99 4.07 -26.29 -21.10
N ALA A 100 4.07 -26.19 -22.43
CA ALA A 100 3.70 -27.29 -23.31
C ALA A 100 4.63 -28.50 -23.11
N ASP A 101 5.96 -28.27 -23.07
CA ASP A 101 6.94 -29.33 -22.81
C ASP A 101 6.73 -29.97 -21.42
N TYR A 102 6.46 -29.16 -20.39
CA TYR A 102 6.11 -29.65 -19.06
C TYR A 102 4.84 -30.51 -19.06
N LEU A 103 3.80 -30.08 -19.76
CA LEU A 103 2.51 -30.76 -19.84
C LEU A 103 2.60 -32.08 -20.60
N LEU A 104 3.36 -32.15 -21.70
CA LEU A 104 3.61 -33.40 -22.44
C LEU A 104 4.30 -34.48 -21.60
N GLY A 105 5.00 -34.08 -20.52
CA GLY A 105 5.57 -34.97 -19.53
C GLY A 105 4.58 -35.53 -18.51
N GLN A 106 3.34 -35.02 -18.44
CA GLN A 106 2.35 -35.41 -17.44
C GLN A 106 1.53 -36.63 -17.90
N GLU A 107 1.29 -37.57 -16.98
CA GLU A 107 0.59 -38.84 -17.26
C GLU A 107 -0.80 -38.61 -17.87
N ASN A 108 -1.57 -37.66 -17.33
CA ASN A 108 -2.90 -37.35 -17.85
C ASN A 108 -2.88 -36.82 -19.29
N VAL A 109 -1.86 -36.03 -19.68
CA VAL A 109 -1.72 -35.49 -21.03
C VAL A 109 -1.29 -36.58 -22.00
N GLN A 110 -0.37 -37.47 -21.59
CA GLN A 110 0.03 -38.63 -22.40
C GLN A 110 -1.17 -39.55 -22.70
N ILE A 111 -2.02 -39.81 -21.71
CA ILE A 111 -3.26 -40.56 -21.90
C ILE A 111 -4.20 -39.84 -22.87
N MET A 112 -4.31 -38.50 -22.79
CA MET A 112 -5.14 -37.73 -23.71
C MET A 112 -4.62 -37.81 -25.15
N GLU A 113 -3.30 -37.81 -25.37
CA GLU A 113 -2.69 -38.01 -26.69
C GLU A 113 -2.95 -39.43 -27.22
N GLU A 114 -2.80 -40.45 -26.39
CA GLU A 114 -3.09 -41.85 -26.76
C GLU A 114 -4.57 -42.06 -27.12
N GLN A 115 -5.48 -41.34 -26.46
CA GLN A 115 -6.91 -41.38 -26.73
C GLN A 115 -7.32 -40.48 -27.90
N GLY A 116 -6.39 -39.73 -28.49
CA GLY A 116 -6.67 -38.77 -29.56
C GLY A 116 -7.51 -37.57 -29.11
N ILE A 117 -7.59 -37.28 -27.81
CA ILE A 117 -8.33 -36.14 -27.27
C ILE A 117 -7.61 -34.82 -27.62
N LEU A 118 -6.29 -34.84 -27.65
CA LEU A 118 -5.47 -33.72 -28.10
C LEU A 118 -4.26 -34.20 -28.89
N PHE A 119 -3.72 -33.32 -29.72
CA PHE A 119 -2.49 -33.55 -30.47
C PHE A 119 -1.54 -32.36 -30.36
N ALA A 120 -0.28 -32.62 -30.06
CA ALA A 120 0.79 -31.63 -30.16
C ALA A 120 1.08 -31.25 -31.62
N LEU A 121 0.99 -29.95 -31.95
CA LEU A 121 1.41 -29.42 -33.24
C LEU A 121 2.81 -28.80 -33.20
N GLY A 122 3.32 -28.35 -32.06
CA GLY A 122 4.63 -27.69 -31.99
C GLY A 122 4.56 -26.18 -32.23
N HIS A 123 5.68 -25.58 -32.65
CA HIS A 123 5.84 -24.12 -32.73
C HIS A 123 5.42 -23.55 -34.08
N TYR A 124 4.50 -22.58 -34.06
CA TYR A 124 4.00 -21.91 -35.27
C TYR A 124 3.66 -20.44 -35.04
N GLY A 125 3.31 -19.73 -36.12
CA GLY A 125 2.80 -18.36 -36.07
C GLY A 125 3.85 -17.30 -35.77
N ASP A 126 3.39 -16.16 -35.28
CA ASP A 126 4.22 -14.99 -35.01
C ASP A 126 5.10 -15.16 -33.77
N TYR A 127 6.16 -14.36 -33.70
CA TYR A 127 7.01 -14.28 -32.51
C TYR A 127 6.40 -13.35 -31.46
N PHE A 128 6.23 -13.88 -30.26
CA PHE A 128 5.84 -13.13 -29.07
C PHE A 128 7.05 -12.88 -28.18
N THR A 129 6.92 -11.92 -27.27
CA THR A 129 7.95 -11.57 -26.28
C THR A 129 7.32 -11.42 -24.89
N PRO A 130 7.98 -11.86 -23.81
CA PRO A 130 7.40 -11.85 -22.47
C PRO A 130 7.36 -10.42 -21.92
N THR A 131 6.30 -10.11 -21.16
CA THR A 131 6.16 -8.87 -20.39
C THR A 131 6.70 -9.06 -18.97
N SER A 132 6.56 -8.05 -18.09
CA SER A 132 7.14 -8.09 -16.75
C SER A 132 6.58 -9.21 -15.84
N SER A 133 5.45 -9.85 -16.22
CA SER A 133 4.88 -11.00 -15.52
C SER A 133 5.50 -12.34 -15.94
N VAL A 134 6.38 -12.33 -16.96
CA VAL A 134 6.96 -13.51 -17.64
C VAL A 134 5.93 -14.30 -18.45
N ARG A 135 4.84 -14.72 -17.82
CA ARG A 135 3.79 -15.58 -18.42
C ARG A 135 2.80 -14.86 -19.33
N THR A 136 2.77 -13.53 -19.32
CA THR A 136 2.01 -12.75 -20.29
C THR A 136 2.92 -12.37 -21.45
N VAL A 137 2.49 -12.66 -22.67
CA VAL A 137 3.32 -12.44 -23.87
C VAL A 137 2.65 -11.46 -24.82
N TYR A 138 3.47 -10.65 -25.48
CA TYR A 138 3.07 -9.54 -26.31
C TYR A 138 3.59 -9.70 -27.75
N ASN A 139 2.77 -9.27 -28.70
CA ASN A 139 3.15 -9.05 -30.09
C ASN A 139 2.47 -7.76 -30.57
N GLU A 140 3.21 -6.89 -31.25
CA GLU A 140 2.75 -5.54 -31.64
C GLU A 140 1.72 -5.52 -32.78
N ASP A 141 1.59 -6.63 -33.51
CA ASP A 141 0.66 -6.80 -34.63
C ASP A 141 -0.50 -7.73 -34.27
N ASN A 142 -0.53 -8.24 -33.03
CA ASN A 142 -1.58 -9.12 -32.55
C ASN A 142 -2.57 -8.37 -31.65
N LYS A 143 -3.87 -8.60 -31.87
CA LYS A 143 -4.92 -7.99 -31.07
C LYS A 143 -5.03 -8.57 -29.66
N TRP A 144 -4.42 -9.72 -29.41
CA TRP A 144 -4.42 -10.42 -28.13
C TRP A 144 -3.02 -10.46 -27.51
N MET A 145 -2.96 -10.30 -26.19
CA MET A 145 -1.85 -10.76 -25.37
C MET A 145 -2.28 -12.03 -24.65
N PHE A 146 -1.45 -13.07 -24.63
CA PHE A 146 -1.79 -14.33 -23.97
C PHE A 146 -1.12 -14.41 -22.61
N LYS A 147 -1.90 -14.68 -21.55
CA LYS A 147 -1.43 -14.91 -20.18
C LYS A 147 -1.60 -16.39 -19.86
N PHE A 148 -0.51 -17.14 -19.96
CA PHE A 148 -0.50 -18.59 -19.77
C PHE A 148 -0.38 -18.98 -18.30
N SER A 149 -0.93 -20.13 -17.92
CA SER A 149 -0.41 -20.86 -16.76
C SER A 149 1.05 -21.24 -17.03
N LEU A 150 1.86 -21.23 -15.98
CA LEU A 150 3.27 -21.55 -16.05
C LEU A 150 3.72 -22.14 -14.71
N HIS A 151 4.12 -23.42 -14.70
CA HIS A 151 4.64 -24.12 -13.52
C HIS A 151 6.07 -23.68 -13.16
N VAL A 152 6.24 -22.36 -13.00
CA VAL A 152 7.48 -21.70 -12.61
C VAL A 152 7.18 -20.80 -11.42
N LYS A 153 7.91 -21.00 -10.32
CA LYS A 153 7.78 -20.15 -9.13
C LYS A 153 8.52 -18.83 -9.35
N ILE A 154 7.76 -17.74 -9.40
CA ILE A 154 8.28 -16.38 -9.55
C ILE A 154 7.84 -15.58 -8.33
N THR A 155 8.80 -15.00 -7.61
CA THR A 155 8.63 -14.48 -6.24
C THR A 155 8.14 -15.56 -5.27
N ASN A 156 6.94 -15.43 -4.71
CA ASN A 156 6.37 -16.37 -3.74
C ASN A 156 5.32 -17.31 -4.36
N SER A 157 5.01 -17.19 -5.64
CA SER A 157 3.89 -17.92 -6.25
C SER A 157 4.32 -18.67 -7.49
N GLU A 158 3.82 -19.90 -7.64
CA GLU A 158 3.73 -20.51 -8.97
C GLU A 158 2.77 -19.71 -9.84
N ARG A 159 3.10 -19.57 -11.12
CA ARG A 159 2.35 -18.72 -12.04
C ARG A 159 1.27 -19.49 -12.79
N ILE A 160 0.44 -20.19 -12.03
CA ILE A 160 -0.74 -20.89 -12.51
C ILE A 160 -1.95 -19.94 -12.53
N ASN A 161 -2.81 -20.09 -13.53
CA ASN A 161 -4.13 -19.44 -13.56
C ASN A 161 -5.16 -20.44 -13.03
N LEU A 162 -5.90 -20.07 -11.99
CA LEU A 162 -7.00 -20.89 -11.48
C LEU A 162 -8.27 -20.66 -12.29
N TYR A 163 -9.12 -21.69 -12.38
CA TYR A 163 -10.34 -21.61 -13.18
C TYR A 163 -11.29 -20.46 -12.77
N PRO A 164 -11.57 -20.21 -11.47
CA PRO A 164 -12.35 -19.03 -11.05
C PRO A 164 -11.74 -17.70 -11.51
N GLU A 165 -10.41 -17.59 -11.53
CA GLU A 165 -9.71 -16.36 -11.91
C GLU A 165 -9.88 -16.04 -13.40
N LEU A 166 -10.06 -17.05 -14.25
CA LEU A 166 -10.38 -16.85 -15.67
C LEU A 166 -11.73 -16.16 -15.85
N HIS A 167 -12.73 -16.54 -15.04
CA HIS A 167 -14.05 -15.91 -15.09
C HIS A 167 -14.04 -14.47 -14.59
N ARG A 168 -13.14 -14.09 -13.66
CA ARG A 168 -13.04 -12.68 -13.21
C ARG A 168 -12.81 -11.72 -14.37
N GLY A 169 -11.95 -12.12 -15.32
CA GLY A 169 -11.68 -11.32 -16.50
C GLY A 169 -12.81 -11.27 -17.51
N TYR A 170 -13.49 -12.41 -17.69
CA TYR A 170 -14.67 -12.50 -18.52
C TYR A 170 -15.84 -11.65 -17.96
N ASP A 171 -16.11 -11.79 -16.67
CA ASP A 171 -17.20 -11.11 -15.95
C ASP A 171 -17.07 -9.60 -16.03
N ILE A 172 -15.90 -9.05 -15.69
CA ILE A 172 -15.68 -7.59 -15.78
C ILE A 172 -15.79 -7.11 -17.23
N SER A 173 -15.36 -7.91 -18.21
CA SER A 173 -15.48 -7.56 -19.63
C SER A 173 -16.93 -7.49 -20.09
N MET A 174 -17.78 -8.39 -19.59
CA MET A 174 -19.22 -8.35 -19.82
C MET A 174 -19.88 -7.18 -19.09
N LEU A 175 -19.53 -6.97 -17.82
CA LEU A 175 -20.08 -5.89 -17.00
C LEU A 175 -19.77 -4.51 -17.59
N LEU A 176 -18.56 -4.30 -18.11
CA LEU A 176 -18.15 -3.04 -18.73
C LEU A 176 -18.97 -2.68 -20.00
N LYS A 177 -19.67 -3.64 -20.61
CA LYS A 177 -20.55 -3.41 -21.78
C LYS A 177 -21.96 -2.95 -21.41
N THR A 178 -22.34 -3.13 -20.15
CA THR A 178 -23.64 -2.70 -19.61
C THR A 178 -23.65 -1.18 -19.38
N ASP A 179 -24.80 -0.62 -19.02
CA ASP A 179 -24.88 0.80 -18.69
C ASP A 179 -24.14 1.17 -17.39
N TRP A 180 -23.96 0.20 -16.48
CA TRP A 180 -23.07 0.34 -15.32
C TRP A 180 -21.64 0.64 -15.79
N GLY A 181 -21.15 -0.15 -16.76
CA GLY A 181 -19.79 -0.02 -17.29
C GLY A 181 -19.55 1.25 -18.08
N LYS A 182 -20.52 1.63 -18.92
CA LYS A 182 -20.49 2.89 -19.66
C LYS A 182 -20.49 4.10 -18.73
N SER A 183 -21.22 4.04 -17.62
CA SER A 183 -21.24 5.10 -16.61
C SER A 183 -19.90 5.19 -15.90
N LEU A 184 -19.32 4.06 -15.47
CA LEU A 184 -17.98 4.00 -14.89
C LEU A 184 -16.93 4.66 -15.79
N GLN A 185 -16.90 4.29 -17.08
CA GLN A 185 -15.93 4.84 -18.02
C GLN A 185 -16.15 6.33 -18.32
N LYS A 186 -17.42 6.79 -18.28
CA LYS A 186 -17.78 8.19 -18.46
C LYS A 186 -17.35 9.05 -17.26
N ASP A 187 -17.50 8.52 -16.06
CA ASP A 187 -17.15 9.22 -14.82
C ASP A 187 -15.64 9.28 -14.60
N PHE A 188 -14.90 8.27 -15.08
CA PHE A 188 -13.44 8.16 -14.92
C PHE A 188 -12.73 7.86 -16.26
N PRO A 189 -12.79 8.78 -17.25
CA PRO A 189 -12.15 8.59 -18.56
C PRO A 189 -10.62 8.45 -18.51
N GLU A 190 -10.00 8.90 -17.42
CA GLU A 190 -8.57 8.84 -17.16
C GLU A 190 -8.06 7.45 -16.75
N ILE A 191 -8.96 6.52 -16.42
CA ILE A 191 -8.64 5.12 -16.15
C ILE A 191 -9.12 4.24 -17.31
N ASP A 192 -8.21 3.42 -17.82
CA ASP A 192 -8.47 2.38 -18.81
C ASP A 192 -8.29 1.00 -18.15
N PHE A 193 -9.34 0.18 -18.19
CA PHE A 193 -9.27 -1.20 -17.71
C PHE A 193 -8.87 -2.12 -18.87
N MET A 194 -7.63 -2.59 -18.85
CA MET A 194 -7.12 -3.57 -19.81
C MET A 194 -7.65 -4.95 -19.48
N VAL A 195 -8.79 -5.27 -20.08
CA VAL A 195 -9.52 -6.50 -19.76
C VAL A 195 -9.07 -7.73 -20.56
N ASP A 196 -9.37 -8.88 -19.95
CA ASP A 196 -9.16 -10.24 -20.43
C ASP A 196 -10.52 -10.83 -20.83
N PRO A 197 -11.09 -10.45 -22.00
CA PRO A 197 -12.45 -10.81 -22.38
C PRO A 197 -12.61 -12.29 -22.73
N ALA A 198 -11.51 -12.98 -23.00
CA ALA A 198 -11.53 -14.38 -23.40
C ALA A 198 -10.62 -15.24 -22.53
N PHE A 199 -10.97 -16.51 -22.42
CA PHE A 199 -10.11 -17.52 -21.83
C PHE A 199 -10.32 -18.88 -22.50
N MET A 200 -9.32 -19.75 -22.35
CA MET A 200 -9.38 -21.14 -22.73
C MET A 200 -8.94 -22.02 -21.57
N ALA A 201 -9.56 -23.19 -21.41
CA ALA A 201 -9.17 -24.21 -20.46
C ALA A 201 -9.41 -25.60 -21.06
N VAL A 202 -8.67 -26.59 -20.59
CA VAL A 202 -8.82 -28.00 -21.01
C VAL A 202 -9.28 -28.83 -19.83
N THR A 203 -10.21 -29.75 -20.10
CA THR A 203 -10.77 -30.66 -19.13
C THR A 203 -10.49 -32.11 -19.49
N PHE A 204 -10.26 -32.93 -18.47
CA PHE A 204 -10.14 -34.37 -18.60
C PHE A 204 -10.82 -35.05 -17.42
N ASN A 205 -11.67 -36.04 -17.70
CA ASN A 205 -12.50 -36.73 -16.70
C ASN A 205 -13.29 -35.75 -15.79
N GLY A 206 -13.86 -34.70 -16.39
CA GLY A 206 -14.67 -33.70 -15.69
C GLY A 206 -13.88 -32.72 -14.81
N LYS A 207 -12.54 -32.70 -14.89
CA LYS A 207 -11.68 -31.77 -14.13
C LYS A 207 -10.87 -30.88 -15.06
N VAL A 208 -10.76 -29.61 -14.72
CA VAL A 208 -9.87 -28.66 -15.41
C VAL A 208 -8.41 -28.98 -15.09
N ILE A 209 -7.56 -28.99 -16.11
CA ILE A 209 -6.11 -29.11 -15.97
C ILE A 209 -5.50 -27.71 -15.98
N ASN A 210 -5.08 -27.22 -14.81
CA ASN A 210 -4.69 -25.83 -14.63
C ASN A 210 -3.54 -25.37 -15.55
N GLY A 211 -2.62 -26.25 -15.95
CA GLY A 211 -1.53 -25.89 -16.88
C GLY A 211 -2.01 -25.44 -18.26
N PHE A 212 -3.20 -25.87 -18.70
CA PHE A 212 -3.80 -25.42 -19.96
C PHE A 212 -4.65 -24.14 -19.82
N ASN A 213 -4.76 -23.56 -18.63
CA ASN A 213 -5.57 -22.36 -18.43
C ASN A 213 -4.88 -21.13 -19.03
N ILE A 214 -5.58 -20.43 -19.92
CA ILE A 214 -5.09 -19.25 -20.63
C ILE A 214 -6.08 -18.12 -20.44
N SER A 215 -5.62 -17.00 -19.92
CA SER A 215 -6.34 -15.74 -19.96
C SER A 215 -5.88 -14.95 -21.19
N ILE A 216 -6.82 -14.39 -21.96
CA ILE A 216 -6.56 -13.74 -23.24
C ILE A 216 -6.96 -12.27 -23.11
N ARG A 217 -5.95 -11.40 -23.11
CA ARG A 217 -6.04 -9.96 -22.88
C ARG A 217 -6.18 -9.19 -24.17
N ARG A 218 -7.07 -8.18 -24.20
CA ARG A 218 -7.12 -7.21 -25.29
C ARG A 218 -5.83 -6.39 -25.35
N ASN A 219 -5.21 -6.30 -26.52
CA ASN A 219 -4.00 -5.51 -26.72
C ASN A 219 -4.33 -4.06 -27.19
N PRO A 220 -4.20 -3.03 -26.33
CA PRO A 220 -4.39 -1.64 -26.74
C PRO A 220 -3.13 -1.03 -27.39
N PHE A 221 -1.97 -1.70 -27.30
CA PHE A 221 -0.67 -1.19 -27.73
C PHE A 221 -0.22 -1.87 -29.01
N GLN A 222 -1.05 -1.79 -30.04
CA GLN A 222 -0.80 -2.34 -31.38
C GLN A 222 -0.94 -1.25 -32.46
N GLY A 223 -0.44 -1.50 -33.66
CA GLY A 223 -0.54 -0.56 -34.78
C GLY A 223 0.08 0.81 -34.43
N GLU A 224 -0.66 1.90 -34.65
CA GLU A 224 -0.19 3.26 -34.33
C GLU A 224 0.00 3.50 -32.82
N GLN A 225 -0.70 2.75 -31.97
CA GLN A 225 -0.68 2.93 -30.52
C GLN A 225 0.53 2.27 -29.84
N LYS A 226 1.30 1.44 -30.56
CA LYS A 226 2.46 0.72 -30.00
C LYS A 226 3.56 1.65 -29.49
N ASN A 227 3.66 2.85 -30.06
CA ASN A 227 4.68 3.85 -29.73
C ASN A 227 4.24 4.83 -28.64
N LYS A 228 3.06 4.66 -28.04
CA LYS A 228 2.64 5.48 -26.90
C LYS A 228 3.66 5.38 -25.76
N ASN A 229 3.88 6.49 -25.08
CA ASN A 229 4.78 6.57 -23.94
C ASN A 229 4.10 6.05 -22.67
N VAL A 230 3.80 4.75 -22.66
CA VAL A 230 3.20 4.04 -21.53
C VAL A 230 4.29 3.29 -20.79
N THR A 231 4.36 3.52 -19.48
CA THR A 231 5.38 2.92 -18.63
C THR A 231 4.75 2.09 -17.52
N LEU A 232 5.28 0.90 -17.29
CA LEU A 232 4.97 0.13 -16.09
C LEU A 232 5.41 0.91 -14.84
N LEU A 233 4.53 1.07 -13.86
CA LEU A 233 4.84 1.85 -12.66
C LEU A 233 6.00 1.23 -11.86
N ALA A 234 6.03 -0.09 -11.72
CA ALA A 234 7.14 -0.79 -11.05
C ALA A 234 8.49 -0.50 -11.73
N ALA A 235 8.53 -0.46 -13.07
CA ALA A 235 9.74 -0.13 -13.82
C ALA A 235 10.11 1.36 -13.72
N LEU A 236 9.11 2.23 -13.58
CA LEU A 236 9.32 3.66 -13.39
C LEU A 236 9.93 3.97 -12.02
N CYS A 237 9.48 3.26 -10.98
CA CYS A 237 9.92 3.42 -9.59
C CYS A 237 11.20 2.67 -9.22
N GLN A 238 11.73 1.81 -10.10
CA GLN A 238 12.97 1.09 -9.81
C GLN A 238 14.17 2.04 -9.69
N ASP A 239 15.17 1.62 -8.92
CA ASP A 239 16.42 2.36 -8.77
C ASP A 239 17.24 2.43 -10.07
N GLY A 240 18.13 3.41 -10.12
CA GLY A 240 19.14 3.53 -11.15
C GLY A 240 20.06 2.30 -11.19
N ILE A 241 20.37 1.82 -12.40
CA ILE A 241 21.19 0.62 -12.62
C ILE A 241 22.60 1.04 -13.04
N LEU A 242 23.63 0.40 -12.48
CA LEU A 242 25.04 0.62 -12.83
C LEU A 242 25.46 2.11 -12.78
N GLY A 243 24.98 2.84 -11.77
CA GLY A 243 25.29 4.26 -11.58
C GLY A 243 24.60 5.21 -12.57
N LYS A 244 23.64 4.73 -13.37
CA LYS A 244 22.80 5.56 -14.23
C LYS A 244 21.57 6.05 -13.46
N PRO A 245 21.07 7.27 -13.74
CA PRO A 245 19.83 7.76 -13.15
C PRO A 245 18.64 6.87 -13.52
N SER A 246 17.67 6.78 -12.60
CA SER A 246 16.42 6.05 -12.85
C SER A 246 15.62 6.72 -13.97
N ARG A 247 14.68 5.96 -14.57
CA ARG A 247 13.78 6.51 -15.60
C ARG A 247 12.98 7.69 -15.07
N LEU A 248 12.44 7.59 -13.86
CA LEU A 248 11.70 8.68 -13.22
C LEU A 248 12.58 9.92 -13.04
N GLN A 249 13.81 9.77 -12.54
CA GLN A 249 14.75 10.88 -12.41
C GLN A 249 15.03 11.57 -13.74
N ASN A 250 15.24 10.80 -14.81
CA ASN A 250 15.45 11.35 -16.16
C ASN A 250 14.23 12.14 -16.64
N ILE A 251 13.01 11.63 -16.44
CA ILE A 251 11.78 12.32 -16.81
C ILE A 251 11.69 13.65 -16.07
N ILE A 252 11.78 13.65 -14.74
CA ILE A 252 11.65 14.86 -13.92
C ILE A 252 12.72 15.89 -14.29
N THR A 253 13.98 15.49 -14.42
CA THR A 253 15.10 16.41 -14.70
C THR A 253 14.97 17.02 -16.10
N THR A 254 14.67 16.20 -17.11
CA THR A 254 14.47 16.68 -18.49
C THR A 254 13.28 17.62 -18.58
N THR A 255 12.19 17.32 -17.88
CA THR A 255 11.01 18.19 -17.84
C THR A 255 11.31 19.52 -17.13
N ALA A 256 12.06 19.50 -16.04
CA ALA A 256 12.50 20.70 -15.33
C ALA A 256 13.35 21.62 -16.22
N GLU A 257 14.31 21.04 -16.96
CA GLU A 257 15.13 21.77 -17.94
C GLU A 257 14.26 22.35 -19.06
N LYS A 258 13.38 21.55 -19.67
CA LYS A 258 12.49 21.97 -20.75
C LYS A 258 11.57 23.12 -20.36
N LEU A 259 11.06 23.11 -19.12
CA LEU A 259 10.10 24.10 -18.61
C LEU A 259 10.78 25.27 -17.87
N GLY A 260 12.10 25.26 -17.68
CA GLY A 260 12.83 26.29 -16.94
C GLY A 260 12.41 26.39 -15.48
N GLN A 261 12.12 25.25 -14.83
CA GLN A 261 11.69 25.18 -13.43
C GLN A 261 12.65 24.32 -12.60
N SER A 262 12.54 24.38 -11.26
CA SER A 262 13.35 23.51 -10.40
C SER A 262 12.89 22.07 -10.45
N VAL A 263 13.84 21.13 -10.30
CA VAL A 263 13.57 19.68 -10.21
C VAL A 263 12.54 19.37 -9.13
N GLU A 264 12.67 19.99 -7.94
CA GLU A 264 11.73 19.79 -6.84
C GLU A 264 10.30 20.21 -7.19
N LYS A 265 10.14 21.35 -7.87
CA LYS A 265 8.82 21.84 -8.28
C LYS A 265 8.16 20.84 -9.24
N ILE A 266 8.90 20.41 -10.26
CA ILE A 266 8.39 19.42 -11.23
C ILE A 266 8.08 18.08 -10.56
N ALA A 267 8.94 17.58 -9.67
CA ALA A 267 8.70 16.35 -8.93
C ALA A 267 7.40 16.41 -8.12
N VAL A 268 7.17 17.51 -7.40
CA VAL A 268 5.95 17.72 -6.60
C VAL A 268 4.71 17.85 -7.48
N GLU A 269 4.78 18.60 -8.59
CA GLU A 269 3.66 18.73 -9.52
C GLU A 269 3.34 17.41 -10.23
N TRP A 270 4.36 16.65 -10.63
CA TRP A 270 4.22 15.32 -11.20
C TRP A 270 3.53 14.38 -10.22
N PHE A 271 3.94 14.40 -8.96
CA PHE A 271 3.34 13.55 -7.92
C PHE A 271 1.90 13.95 -7.59
N LYS A 272 1.58 15.25 -7.53
CA LYS A 272 0.20 15.72 -7.39
C LYS A 272 -0.69 15.26 -8.53
N GLN A 273 -0.20 15.34 -9.77
CA GLN A 273 -0.91 14.84 -10.94
C GLN A 273 -1.12 13.33 -10.84
N TYR A 274 -0.11 12.58 -10.40
CA TYR A 274 -0.24 11.14 -10.15
C TYR A 274 -1.33 10.82 -9.12
N LEU A 275 -1.31 11.49 -7.95
CA LEU A 275 -2.33 11.33 -6.91
C LEU A 275 -3.73 11.68 -7.42
N HIS A 276 -3.85 12.73 -8.25
CA HIS A 276 -5.13 13.12 -8.84
C HIS A 276 -5.72 12.01 -9.73
N LEU A 277 -4.88 11.34 -10.53
CA LEU A 277 -5.30 10.26 -11.43
C LEU A 277 -5.64 8.96 -10.69
N CYS A 278 -5.10 8.71 -9.50
CA CYS A 278 -5.34 7.46 -8.77
C CYS A 278 -6.26 7.61 -7.56
N VAL A 279 -5.97 8.50 -6.60
CA VAL A 279 -6.66 8.52 -5.29
C VAL A 279 -8.16 8.77 -5.44
N ARG A 280 -8.53 9.87 -6.10
CA ARG A 280 -9.94 10.26 -6.25
C ARG A 280 -10.73 9.27 -7.10
N PRO A 281 -10.27 8.86 -8.30
CA PRO A 281 -10.98 7.86 -9.08
C PRO A 281 -11.14 6.55 -8.32
N ILE A 282 -10.07 6.03 -7.71
CA ILE A 282 -10.11 4.72 -7.05
C ILE A 282 -11.07 4.70 -5.85
N VAL A 283 -11.04 5.72 -4.99
CA VAL A 283 -11.96 5.81 -3.85
C VAL A 283 -13.41 5.95 -4.32
N ARG A 284 -13.68 6.76 -5.36
CA ARG A 284 -15.04 6.94 -5.87
C ARG A 284 -15.56 5.74 -6.65
N ILE A 285 -14.71 5.03 -7.40
CA ILE A 285 -15.06 3.79 -8.07
C ILE A 285 -15.52 2.77 -7.03
N LEU A 286 -14.80 2.64 -5.91
CA LEU A 286 -15.19 1.75 -4.82
C LEU A 286 -16.54 2.17 -4.19
N ASN A 287 -16.73 3.45 -3.89
CA ASN A 287 -17.96 3.95 -3.26
C ASN A 287 -19.20 3.87 -4.18
N THR A 288 -19.07 4.30 -5.43
CA THR A 288 -20.19 4.43 -6.37
C THR A 288 -20.51 3.10 -7.06
N TYR A 289 -19.48 2.40 -7.52
CA TYR A 289 -19.61 1.24 -8.38
C TYR A 289 -19.39 -0.08 -7.62
N GLY A 290 -18.73 -0.03 -6.46
CA GLY A 290 -18.39 -1.22 -5.69
C GLY A 290 -17.18 -1.98 -6.23
N LEU A 291 -16.53 -1.49 -7.28
CA LEU A 291 -15.39 -2.13 -7.92
C LEU A 291 -14.10 -1.78 -7.19
N ALA A 292 -13.28 -2.80 -6.94
CA ALA A 292 -11.91 -2.66 -6.46
C ALA A 292 -10.96 -3.53 -7.30
N CYS A 293 -9.68 -3.17 -7.23
CA CYS A 293 -8.64 -3.69 -8.09
C CYS A 293 -7.37 -3.95 -7.27
N GLU A 294 -6.56 -4.95 -7.59
CA GLU A 294 -5.22 -5.10 -6.99
C GLU A 294 -4.26 -4.04 -7.56
N PHE A 295 -4.41 -2.79 -7.10
CA PHE A 295 -3.80 -1.59 -7.66
C PHE A 295 -2.30 -1.42 -7.31
N HIS A 296 -1.54 -2.51 -7.28
CA HIS A 296 -0.11 -2.53 -7.02
C HIS A 296 0.72 -2.12 -8.25
N GLN A 297 2.01 -1.79 -8.07
CA GLN A 297 2.83 -1.19 -9.15
C GLN A 297 2.98 -2.03 -10.41
N GLN A 298 2.90 -3.36 -10.32
CA GLN A 298 3.02 -4.23 -11.49
C GLN A 298 1.72 -4.31 -12.34
N ASN A 299 0.58 -3.88 -11.78
CA ASN A 299 -0.73 -3.84 -12.47
C ASN A 299 -1.10 -2.46 -12.99
N VAL A 300 -0.28 -1.44 -12.67
CA VAL A 300 -0.53 -0.06 -13.05
C VAL A 300 0.50 0.38 -14.08
N MET A 301 0.02 0.87 -15.21
CA MET A 301 0.84 1.52 -16.23
C MET A 301 0.38 2.97 -16.40
N ILE A 302 1.33 3.86 -16.63
CA ILE A 302 1.08 5.30 -16.73
C ILE A 302 1.43 5.75 -18.13
N GLU A 303 0.47 6.34 -18.83
CA GLU A 303 0.75 7.12 -20.04
C GLU A 303 1.26 8.50 -19.63
N LEU A 304 2.42 8.87 -20.17
CA LEU A 304 3.02 10.18 -19.97
C LEU A 304 2.71 11.09 -21.16
N ASP A 305 2.32 12.33 -20.86
CA ASP A 305 2.12 13.34 -21.89
C ASP A 305 3.45 13.78 -22.55
N ARG A 306 3.36 14.70 -23.52
CA ARG A 306 4.52 15.28 -24.24
C ARG A 306 5.49 16.06 -23.34
N ASN A 307 5.11 16.37 -22.11
CA ASN A 307 5.92 17.06 -21.11
C ASN A 307 6.40 16.12 -20.01
N GLY A 308 6.08 14.82 -20.07
CA GLY A 308 6.51 13.83 -19.09
C GLY A 308 5.62 13.72 -17.86
N PHE A 309 4.45 14.37 -17.84
CA PHE A 309 3.49 14.27 -16.72
C PHE A 309 2.53 13.09 -16.90
N PRO A 310 2.05 12.47 -15.80
CA PRO A 310 1.02 11.44 -15.87
C PRO A 310 -0.26 11.98 -16.51
N ALA A 311 -0.78 11.28 -17.51
CA ALA A 311 -1.96 11.69 -18.27
C ALA A 311 -3.10 10.67 -18.19
N LYS A 312 -2.78 9.37 -18.24
CA LYS A 312 -3.77 8.29 -18.18
C LYS A 312 -3.20 7.11 -17.40
N ILE A 313 -4.06 6.42 -16.66
CA ILE A 313 -3.72 5.16 -16.03
C ILE A 313 -4.35 4.02 -16.83
N TYR A 314 -3.53 3.00 -17.09
CA TYR A 314 -4.00 1.72 -17.56
C TYR A 314 -3.84 0.71 -16.43
N PHE A 315 -4.96 0.14 -15.98
CA PHE A 315 -4.97 -0.95 -15.02
C PHE A 315 -5.04 -2.28 -15.77
N ARG A 316 -4.20 -3.24 -15.41
CA ARG A 316 -4.19 -4.60 -15.97
C ARG A 316 -4.26 -5.64 -14.87
N ASP A 317 -4.48 -6.87 -15.32
CA ASP A 317 -4.55 -8.08 -14.50
C ASP A 317 -5.91 -8.30 -13.85
N ASN A 318 -6.77 -8.96 -14.62
CA ASN A 318 -8.15 -9.17 -14.26
C ASN A 318 -8.37 -10.17 -13.13
N GLN A 319 -7.34 -10.93 -12.77
CA GLN A 319 -7.39 -11.79 -11.58
C GLN A 319 -7.57 -10.95 -10.30
N GLY A 320 -7.17 -9.67 -10.35
CA GLY A 320 -7.23 -8.73 -9.25
C GLY A 320 -8.49 -7.87 -9.20
N PHE A 321 -9.54 -8.13 -9.99
CA PHE A 321 -10.83 -7.44 -9.84
C PHE A 321 -11.71 -8.12 -8.80
N PHE A 322 -12.31 -7.31 -7.94
CA PHE A 322 -13.29 -7.76 -6.97
C PHE A 322 -14.30 -6.66 -6.66
N PHE A 323 -15.44 -7.05 -6.08
CA PHE A 323 -16.54 -6.16 -5.72
C PHE A 323 -16.79 -6.24 -4.21
N ARG A 324 -17.07 -5.11 -3.58
CA ARG A 324 -17.48 -5.09 -2.16
C ARG A 324 -18.89 -5.64 -1.99
N GLU A 325 -19.11 -6.39 -0.92
CA GLU A 325 -20.40 -6.97 -0.54
C GLU A 325 -21.53 -5.93 -0.52
N GLY A 326 -21.29 -4.73 0.02
CA GLY A 326 -22.30 -3.67 0.14
C GLY A 326 -22.80 -3.08 -1.20
N LYS A 327 -22.20 -3.47 -2.33
CA LYS A 327 -22.69 -3.11 -3.68
C LYS A 327 -23.01 -4.35 -4.53
N LYS A 328 -23.07 -5.54 -3.93
CA LYS A 328 -23.41 -6.80 -4.62
C LYS A 328 -24.69 -6.69 -5.44
N ASP A 329 -25.78 -6.22 -4.84
CA ASP A 329 -27.07 -6.14 -5.53
C ASP A 329 -27.04 -5.21 -6.74
N LEU A 330 -26.29 -4.10 -6.67
CA LEU A 330 -26.10 -3.19 -7.80
C LEU A 330 -25.38 -3.88 -8.96
N VAL A 331 -24.32 -4.63 -8.65
CA VAL A 331 -23.50 -5.31 -9.64
C VAL A 331 -24.26 -6.50 -10.25
N SER A 332 -24.94 -7.30 -9.43
CA SER A 332 -25.79 -8.41 -9.88
C SER A 332 -27.01 -7.98 -10.70
N ALA A 333 -27.57 -6.79 -10.41
CA ALA A 333 -28.63 -6.22 -11.24
C ALA A 333 -28.13 -5.79 -12.64
N ALA A 334 -26.88 -5.32 -12.72
CA ALA A 334 -26.26 -4.94 -13.99
C ALA A 334 -25.85 -6.16 -14.83
N LEU A 335 -25.34 -7.21 -14.19
CA LEU A 335 -24.97 -8.47 -14.83
C LEU A 335 -25.42 -9.67 -13.97
N PRO A 336 -26.58 -10.27 -14.24
CA PRO A 336 -27.04 -11.45 -13.51
C PRO A 336 -26.05 -12.63 -13.64
N GLY A 337 -25.76 -13.29 -12.51
CA GLY A 337 -24.80 -14.41 -12.44
C GLY A 337 -23.34 -13.99 -12.31
N ILE A 338 -23.04 -12.69 -12.22
CA ILE A 338 -21.69 -12.24 -11.93
C ILE A 338 -21.19 -12.78 -10.59
N ALA A 339 -19.91 -13.18 -10.55
CA ALA A 339 -19.25 -13.76 -9.37
C ALA A 339 -19.65 -15.20 -8.99
N ASP A 340 -20.60 -15.84 -9.68
CA ASP A 340 -20.99 -17.23 -9.39
C ASP A 340 -19.79 -18.19 -9.54
N GLU A 341 -19.09 -18.12 -10.67
CA GLU A 341 -17.86 -18.89 -10.89
C GLU A 341 -16.60 -18.15 -10.45
N SER A 342 -16.59 -16.82 -10.58
CA SER A 342 -15.37 -16.02 -10.37
C SER A 342 -15.06 -15.70 -8.91
N GLN A 343 -16.06 -15.89 -8.03
CA GLN A 343 -15.97 -15.67 -6.58
C GLN A 343 -15.36 -14.31 -6.24
N SER A 344 -15.76 -13.28 -7.00
CA SER A 344 -15.14 -11.96 -6.98
C SER A 344 -15.82 -10.97 -6.02
N ILE A 345 -16.64 -11.43 -5.07
CA ILE A 345 -17.24 -10.58 -4.04
C ILE A 345 -16.46 -10.77 -2.74
N ILE A 346 -16.04 -9.66 -2.13
CA ILE A 346 -15.31 -9.65 -0.86
C ILE A 346 -16.12 -8.99 0.24
N ASP A 347 -15.89 -9.43 1.47
CA ASP A 347 -16.50 -8.85 2.66
C ASP A 347 -15.99 -7.43 2.92
N GLU A 348 -16.76 -6.67 3.70
CA GLU A 348 -16.46 -5.26 4.01
C GLU A 348 -15.28 -5.09 4.97
N GLU A 349 -15.05 -6.05 5.87
CA GLU A 349 -14.04 -5.93 6.93
C GLU A 349 -12.62 -6.10 6.36
N SER A 350 -12.45 -6.97 5.36
CA SER A 350 -11.17 -7.23 4.69
C SER A 350 -10.78 -6.14 3.67
N LEU A 351 -11.75 -5.34 3.22
CA LEU A 351 -11.57 -4.35 2.14
C LEU A 351 -10.52 -3.29 2.48
N ALA A 352 -10.65 -2.60 3.63
CA ALA A 352 -9.79 -1.48 3.95
C ALA A 352 -8.31 -1.87 4.15
N PRO A 353 -7.97 -2.92 4.92
CA PRO A 353 -6.59 -3.40 5.03
C PRO A 353 -5.99 -3.82 3.68
N LYS A 354 -6.71 -4.66 2.92
CA LYS A 354 -6.24 -5.21 1.64
C LYS A 354 -6.01 -4.10 0.62
N TYR A 355 -6.95 -3.16 0.51
CA TYR A 355 -6.85 -2.10 -0.48
C TYR A 355 -5.82 -1.04 -0.11
N THR A 356 -5.64 -0.77 1.20
CA THR A 356 -4.54 0.07 1.70
C THR A 356 -3.17 -0.49 1.31
N TYR A 357 -2.99 -1.81 1.38
CA TYR A 357 -1.75 -2.43 0.95
C TYR A 357 -1.48 -2.18 -0.56
N TYR A 358 -2.46 -2.47 -1.43
CA TYR A 358 -2.25 -2.33 -2.87
C TYR A 358 -2.12 -0.87 -3.32
N LEU A 359 -3.06 -0.01 -2.92
CA LEU A 359 -3.12 1.38 -3.37
C LEU A 359 -2.05 2.24 -2.71
N VAL A 360 -1.84 2.10 -1.40
CA VAL A 360 -0.97 3.00 -0.64
C VAL A 360 0.41 2.40 -0.45
N THR A 361 0.50 1.24 0.19
CA THR A 361 1.80 0.66 0.60
C THR A 361 2.65 0.25 -0.60
N ASN A 362 2.10 -0.58 -1.50
CA ASN A 362 2.84 -1.10 -2.64
C ASN A 362 2.99 -0.01 -3.72
N ASN A 363 1.94 0.77 -3.96
CA ASN A 363 1.87 1.70 -5.07
C ASN A 363 2.33 3.13 -4.71
N ILE A 364 1.49 3.93 -4.03
CA ILE A 364 1.75 5.36 -3.84
C ILE A 364 3.06 5.59 -3.06
N LEU A 365 3.30 4.83 -1.99
CA LEU A 365 4.54 4.94 -1.21
C LEU A 365 5.77 4.45 -1.99
N GLY A 366 5.60 3.56 -2.97
CA GLY A 366 6.68 3.22 -3.89
C GLY A 366 7.06 4.38 -4.82
N VAL A 367 6.11 5.25 -5.20
CA VAL A 367 6.40 6.49 -5.93
C VAL A 367 7.06 7.52 -5.03
N VAL A 368 6.58 7.68 -3.78
CA VAL A 368 7.21 8.53 -2.76
C VAL A 368 8.67 8.12 -2.55
N ASN A 369 8.92 6.82 -2.38
CA ASN A 369 10.25 6.26 -2.23
C ASN A 369 11.14 6.58 -3.44
N ALA A 370 10.65 6.33 -4.66
CA ALA A 370 11.41 6.60 -5.88
C ALA A 370 11.78 8.08 -6.02
N LEU A 371 10.89 9.01 -5.67
CA LEU A 371 11.18 10.45 -5.70
C LEU A 371 12.15 10.86 -4.57
N GLY A 372 11.94 10.35 -3.36
CA GLY A 372 12.72 10.68 -2.15
C GLY A 372 14.15 10.14 -2.20
N CYS A 373 14.35 8.86 -2.51
CA CYS A 373 15.67 8.24 -2.59
C CYS A 373 16.55 8.85 -3.70
N ASN A 374 15.93 9.29 -4.80
CA ASN A 374 16.62 10.03 -5.86
C ASN A 374 16.79 11.54 -5.56
N ARG A 375 16.41 12.00 -4.35
CA ARG A 375 16.51 13.39 -3.88
C ARG A 375 15.81 14.40 -4.80
N LEU A 376 14.72 13.97 -5.44
CA LEU A 376 13.95 14.81 -6.35
C LEU A 376 12.95 15.70 -5.60
N ALA A 377 12.44 15.23 -4.46
CA ALA A 377 11.63 16.00 -3.53
C ALA A 377 11.78 15.48 -2.10
N ASP A 378 11.46 16.33 -1.12
CA ASP A 378 11.43 15.93 0.29
C ASP A 378 10.35 14.88 0.56
N GLU A 379 10.72 13.76 1.16
CA GLU A 379 9.83 12.61 1.38
C GLU A 379 8.67 12.97 2.32
N LYS A 380 8.92 13.76 3.37
CA LYS A 380 7.87 14.18 4.31
C LYS A 380 6.82 15.02 3.61
N LYS A 381 7.24 15.97 2.75
CA LYS A 381 6.34 16.76 1.91
C LYS A 381 5.50 15.90 0.97
N LEU A 382 6.05 14.84 0.40
CA LEU A 382 5.30 13.90 -0.45
C LEU A 382 4.29 13.09 0.38
N ILE A 383 4.69 12.55 1.54
CA ILE A 383 3.79 11.85 2.47
C ILE A 383 2.62 12.75 2.90
N ASP A 384 2.88 14.04 3.15
CA ASP A 384 1.85 15.00 3.52
C ASP A 384 0.84 15.26 2.39
N LEU A 385 1.28 15.18 1.13
CA LEU A 385 0.40 15.25 -0.03
C LEU A 385 -0.48 14.00 -0.13
N VAL A 386 0.03 12.82 0.21
CA VAL A 386 -0.77 11.59 0.27
C VAL A 386 -1.87 11.74 1.33
N TYR A 387 -1.52 12.16 2.55
CA TYR A 387 -2.51 12.40 3.60
C TYR A 387 -3.61 13.36 3.13
N LYS A 388 -3.23 14.51 2.55
CA LYS A 388 -4.19 15.51 2.04
C LYS A 388 -5.10 14.95 0.96
N ALA A 389 -4.55 14.22 -0.02
CA ALA A 389 -5.32 13.66 -1.13
C ALA A 389 -6.43 12.70 -0.64
N PHE A 390 -6.16 11.89 0.39
CA PHE A 390 -7.19 11.05 0.99
C PHE A 390 -8.15 11.85 1.87
N LYS A 391 -7.63 12.77 2.69
CA LYS A 391 -8.43 13.60 3.61
C LYS A 391 -9.48 14.44 2.88
N GLU A 392 -9.19 14.90 1.66
CA GLU A 392 -10.15 15.60 0.80
C GLU A 392 -11.41 14.78 0.47
N LEU A 393 -11.32 13.45 0.54
CA LEU A 393 -12.40 12.51 0.21
C LEU A 393 -13.09 11.91 1.44
N GLU A 394 -12.70 12.32 2.66
CA GLU A 394 -13.22 11.72 3.90
C GLU A 394 -14.74 11.79 4.02
N ASN A 395 -15.35 12.91 3.61
CA ASN A 395 -16.80 13.09 3.65
C ASN A 395 -17.55 12.34 2.52
N GLU A 396 -16.82 11.87 1.49
CA GLU A 396 -17.39 11.11 0.37
C GLU A 396 -17.28 9.59 0.59
N ASP A 397 -16.50 9.16 1.59
CA ASP A 397 -16.18 7.76 1.78
C ASP A 397 -17.22 7.04 2.66
N GLU A 398 -17.99 6.16 2.05
CA GLU A 398 -18.98 5.32 2.72
C GLU A 398 -18.37 4.01 3.25
N THR A 399 -17.12 3.70 2.87
CA THR A 399 -16.48 2.41 3.14
C THR A 399 -15.66 2.39 4.42
N GLY A 400 -15.27 3.55 4.94
CA GLY A 400 -14.30 3.68 6.03
C GLY A 400 -12.84 3.49 5.59
N LEU A 401 -12.57 3.25 4.30
CA LEU A 401 -11.23 3.13 3.72
C LEU A 401 -10.38 4.38 3.98
N VAL A 402 -10.91 5.58 3.74
CA VAL A 402 -10.19 6.84 3.92
C VAL A 402 -9.80 7.01 5.39
N SER A 403 -10.75 6.79 6.31
CA SER A 403 -10.48 6.86 7.75
C SER A 403 -9.44 5.83 8.18
N TYR A 404 -9.51 4.60 7.66
CA TYR A 404 -8.50 3.57 7.89
C TYR A 404 -7.12 4.04 7.41
N ILE A 405 -7.01 4.52 6.17
CA ILE A 405 -5.74 4.99 5.60
C ILE A 405 -5.16 6.16 6.41
N THR A 406 -5.97 7.17 6.77
CA THR A 406 -5.46 8.38 7.39
C THR A 406 -5.25 8.26 8.91
N ASN A 407 -6.08 7.47 9.59
CA ASN A 407 -6.18 7.49 11.05
C ASN A 407 -5.64 6.23 11.74
N LYS A 408 -5.66 5.05 11.11
CA LYS A 408 -5.17 3.84 11.80
C LYS A 408 -3.71 3.99 12.19
N ARG A 409 -3.39 3.57 13.41
CA ARG A 409 -2.03 3.56 13.98
C ARG A 409 -1.06 2.69 13.18
N ASN A 410 -1.51 1.49 12.85
CA ASN A 410 -0.75 0.52 12.08
C ASN A 410 -1.58 0.07 10.88
N TRP A 411 -0.88 -0.17 9.77
CA TRP A 411 -1.42 -0.90 8.64
C TRP A 411 -0.92 -2.33 8.65
N TYR A 412 -1.76 -3.22 8.13
CA TYR A 412 -1.41 -4.59 7.88
C TYR A 412 -0.66 -4.67 6.54
N THR A 413 0.63 -5.01 6.56
CA THR A 413 1.45 -5.04 5.35
C THR A 413 2.09 -6.40 5.13
N LYS A 414 2.23 -6.77 3.87
CA LYS A 414 2.76 -8.07 3.46
C LYS A 414 4.25 -8.19 3.75
N GLY A 415 4.62 -9.19 4.55
CA GLY A 415 5.99 -9.55 4.86
C GLY A 415 6.54 -10.55 3.85
N ASN A 416 6.97 -10.08 2.67
CA ASN A 416 7.51 -10.95 1.61
C ASN A 416 8.66 -11.84 2.10
N LEU A 417 9.59 -11.31 2.90
CA LEU A 417 10.71 -12.09 3.44
C LEU A 417 10.25 -13.27 4.31
N ILE A 418 9.36 -13.01 5.27
CA ILE A 418 8.86 -14.06 6.18
C ILE A 418 8.02 -15.08 5.39
N THR A 419 7.21 -14.61 4.44
CA THR A 419 6.44 -15.48 3.53
C THR A 419 7.38 -16.40 2.73
N SER A 420 8.46 -15.86 2.16
CA SER A 420 9.46 -16.66 1.45
C SER A 420 10.18 -17.67 2.37
N LEU A 421 10.55 -17.25 3.59
CA LEU A 421 11.23 -18.12 4.56
C LEU A 421 10.36 -19.29 5.03
N GLN A 422 9.03 -19.10 5.07
CA GLN A 422 8.06 -20.14 5.38
C GLN A 422 7.72 -21.03 4.16
N ASN A 423 8.28 -20.73 2.99
CA ASN A 423 8.00 -21.41 1.72
C ASN A 423 6.50 -21.48 1.36
N ILE A 424 5.73 -20.48 1.77
CA ILE A 424 4.32 -20.37 1.39
C ILE A 424 4.23 -20.16 -0.14
N ASN A 425 3.31 -20.88 -0.79
CA ASN A 425 2.93 -20.65 -2.17
C ASN A 425 1.62 -19.87 -2.18
N GLU A 426 1.68 -18.58 -2.50
CA GLU A 426 0.49 -17.71 -2.40
C GLU A 426 -0.64 -18.13 -3.35
N ALA A 427 -0.34 -18.92 -4.39
CA ALA A 427 -1.34 -19.45 -5.32
C ALA A 427 -2.24 -20.54 -4.71
N ASP A 428 -1.79 -21.19 -3.62
CA ASP A 428 -2.53 -22.26 -2.94
C ASP A 428 -3.39 -21.72 -1.77
N GLU A 429 -3.18 -20.47 -1.39
CA GLU A 429 -3.81 -19.84 -0.22
C GLU A 429 -5.11 -19.11 -0.58
N SER A 430 -5.92 -18.81 0.44
CA SER A 430 -7.16 -18.06 0.24
C SER A 430 -6.89 -16.60 -0.17
N LEU A 431 -7.87 -15.99 -0.84
CA LEU A 431 -7.84 -14.56 -1.19
C LEU A 431 -7.74 -13.64 0.02
N GLU A 432 -8.16 -14.12 1.19
CA GLU A 432 -8.19 -13.37 2.44
C GLU A 432 -6.81 -13.32 3.10
N TYR A 433 -6.05 -14.42 3.08
CA TYR A 433 -4.75 -14.53 3.75
C TYR A 433 -3.67 -15.17 2.86
N PRO A 434 -3.31 -14.54 1.72
CA PRO A 434 -2.41 -15.16 0.74
C PRO A 434 -0.93 -15.19 1.18
N ALA A 435 -0.58 -14.54 2.29
CA ALA A 435 0.79 -14.35 2.75
C ALA A 435 0.86 -14.02 4.24
N VAL A 436 2.07 -13.92 4.79
CA VAL A 436 2.27 -13.40 6.15
C VAL A 436 2.20 -11.88 6.12
N PHE A 437 1.41 -11.31 7.02
CA PHE A 437 1.26 -9.87 7.17
C PHE A 437 1.65 -9.42 8.58
N LEU A 438 2.18 -8.20 8.67
CA LEU A 438 2.71 -7.61 9.89
C LEU A 438 2.08 -6.23 10.11
N ASP A 439 1.90 -5.88 11.38
CA ASP A 439 1.59 -4.50 11.77
C ASP A 439 2.78 -3.60 11.50
N THR A 440 2.54 -2.56 10.71
CA THR A 440 3.55 -1.56 10.40
C THR A 440 3.04 -0.16 10.73
N PRO A 441 3.88 0.67 11.38
CA PRO A 441 3.64 2.09 11.58
C PRO A 441 3.06 2.79 10.35
N ASN A 442 1.86 3.37 10.45
CA ASN A 442 1.31 4.17 9.37
C ASN A 442 2.14 5.47 9.22
N PRO A 443 2.78 5.72 8.06
CA PRO A 443 3.62 6.89 7.85
C PRO A 443 2.82 8.18 7.68
N LEU A 444 1.55 8.10 7.24
CA LEU A 444 0.69 9.29 7.05
C LEU A 444 0.38 9.97 8.38
N ASN A 445 0.42 9.24 9.49
CA ASN A 445 0.23 9.84 10.82
C ASN A 445 1.29 10.91 11.11
N LYS A 446 2.48 10.86 10.46
CA LYS A 446 3.51 11.89 10.60
C LYS A 446 3.05 13.27 10.13
N TYR A 447 1.91 13.39 9.44
CA TYR A 447 1.26 14.68 9.18
C TYR A 447 1.02 15.48 10.47
N PHE A 448 0.73 14.79 11.58
CA PHE A 448 0.47 15.36 12.89
C PHE A 448 1.64 15.21 13.87
N TYR A 449 2.82 14.80 13.39
CA TYR A 449 3.99 14.63 14.23
C TYR A 449 4.63 15.97 14.58
N SER A 450 4.69 16.29 15.87
CA SER A 450 5.24 17.53 16.39
C SER A 450 6.70 17.34 16.75
N ARG A 451 7.58 17.93 15.94
CA ARG A 451 9.00 18.01 16.30
C ARG A 451 9.20 18.91 17.52
N GLN A 452 8.33 19.89 17.77
CA GLN A 452 8.47 20.78 18.92
C GLN A 452 8.24 20.05 20.25
N LEU A 453 7.34 19.06 20.28
CA LEU A 453 7.09 18.23 21.46
C LEU A 453 8.07 17.07 21.59
N ILE A 454 8.37 16.37 20.49
CA ILE A 454 9.09 15.08 20.57
C ILE A 454 10.58 15.19 20.22
N LYS A 455 10.95 16.16 19.36
CA LYS A 455 12.31 16.37 18.83
C LYS A 455 12.71 17.84 18.84
N PRO A 456 12.67 18.52 20.00
CA PRO A 456 12.94 19.95 20.06
C PRO A 456 14.35 20.26 19.54
N GLY A 457 14.46 21.27 18.67
CA GLY A 457 15.73 21.67 18.06
C GLY A 457 16.59 22.60 18.91
N THR A 458 16.29 22.74 20.21
CA THR A 458 16.91 23.69 21.13
C THR A 458 16.99 23.09 22.54
N THR A 459 17.88 23.62 23.39
CA THR A 459 17.96 23.31 24.82
C THR A 459 17.53 24.49 25.71
N GLY A 460 17.13 25.62 25.08
CA GLY A 460 16.63 26.82 25.75
C GLY A 460 15.12 26.78 26.03
N THR A 461 14.62 27.83 26.67
CA THR A 461 13.19 28.00 26.95
C THR A 461 12.36 28.03 25.68
N VAL A 462 11.32 27.20 25.62
CA VAL A 462 10.40 27.09 24.47
C VAL A 462 9.05 27.76 24.73
N TYR A 463 8.67 27.91 26.00
CA TYR A 463 7.43 28.58 26.38
C TYR A 463 7.57 29.13 27.81
N SER A 464 6.93 30.26 28.07
CA SER A 464 6.96 30.92 29.38
C SER A 464 5.68 31.72 29.60
N ARG A 465 5.18 31.73 30.83
CA ARG A 465 3.98 32.47 31.21
C ARG A 465 4.15 33.11 32.58
N HIS A 466 3.66 34.34 32.71
CA HIS A 466 3.59 35.06 33.98
C HIS A 466 2.18 34.97 34.58
N PHE A 467 2.10 34.69 35.88
CA PHE A 467 0.86 34.64 36.65
C PHE A 467 0.83 35.81 37.63
N GLU A 468 0.14 36.88 37.25
CA GLU A 468 0.06 38.15 38.00
C GLU A 468 -0.47 37.96 39.44
N ASP A 469 -1.48 37.11 39.62
CA ASP A 469 -2.12 36.85 40.91
C ASP A 469 -1.18 36.25 41.95
N LYS A 470 -0.17 35.51 41.49
CA LYS A 470 0.84 34.83 42.32
C LYS A 470 2.21 35.48 42.23
N ASN A 471 2.40 36.43 41.31
CA ASN A 471 3.67 37.05 40.96
C ASN A 471 4.77 35.99 40.72
N ILE A 472 4.45 35.00 39.88
CA ILE A 472 5.39 33.95 39.47
C ILE A 472 5.49 33.88 37.95
N THR A 473 6.68 33.56 37.46
CA THR A 473 6.92 33.23 36.06
C THR A 473 7.27 31.75 35.97
N ILE A 474 6.51 31.01 35.16
CA ILE A 474 6.77 29.60 34.90
C ILE A 474 7.25 29.47 33.45
N SER A 475 8.37 28.80 33.26
CA SER A 475 8.94 28.55 31.94
C SER A 475 9.29 27.07 31.76
N ILE A 476 9.30 26.60 30.52
CA ILE A 476 9.64 25.23 30.17
C ILE A 476 10.75 25.19 29.13
N ARG A 477 11.66 24.23 29.27
CA ARG A 477 12.75 23.96 28.33
C ARG A 477 12.94 22.45 28.14
N PRO A 478 13.43 22.00 26.97
CA PRO A 478 13.78 20.61 26.75
C PRO A 478 14.78 20.09 27.79
N PHE A 479 14.61 18.83 28.20
CA PHE A 479 15.55 18.11 29.05
C PHE A 479 16.88 17.95 28.32
N ASP A 480 17.96 18.31 29.00
CA ASP A 480 19.32 18.11 28.53
C ASP A 480 19.98 17.07 29.45
N ILE A 481 20.29 15.89 28.91
CA ILE A 481 20.82 14.79 29.71
C ILE A 481 22.14 15.14 30.40
N ASP A 482 22.98 15.99 29.80
CA ASP A 482 24.27 16.33 30.37
C ASP A 482 24.14 17.36 31.52
N ARG A 483 23.06 18.16 31.50
CA ARG A 483 22.76 19.19 32.50
C ARG A 483 21.85 18.69 33.63
N ASP A 484 20.77 17.99 33.26
CA ASP A 484 19.60 17.80 34.10
C ASP A 484 19.51 16.38 34.70
N PHE A 485 20.27 15.41 34.16
CA PHE A 485 20.13 13.99 34.54
C PHE A 485 20.28 13.72 36.04
N GLU A 486 21.30 14.31 36.66
CA GLU A 486 21.57 14.14 38.09
C GLU A 486 20.40 14.63 38.96
N MET A 487 19.87 15.80 38.63
CA MET A 487 18.70 16.38 39.31
C MET A 487 17.44 15.51 39.12
N VAL A 488 17.20 15.03 37.90
CA VAL A 488 16.04 14.18 37.59
C VAL A 488 16.15 12.82 38.28
N HIS A 489 17.36 12.26 38.41
CA HIS A 489 17.59 11.05 39.21
C HIS A 489 17.21 11.27 40.68
N GLU A 490 17.64 12.38 41.28
CA GLU A 490 17.26 12.74 42.66
C GLU A 490 15.74 12.88 42.81
N TRP A 491 15.07 13.50 41.83
CA TRP A 491 13.62 13.67 41.81
C TRP A 491 12.86 12.34 41.84
N PHE A 492 13.25 11.37 41.01
CA PHE A 492 12.61 10.05 41.01
C PHE A 492 12.90 9.22 42.27
N ASN A 493 13.96 9.56 43.00
CA ASN A 493 14.30 8.92 44.28
C ASN A 493 13.61 9.55 45.51
N MET A 494 12.83 10.62 45.34
CA MET A 494 12.05 11.22 46.42
C MET A 494 10.92 10.28 46.90
N GLU A 495 10.65 10.25 48.20
CA GLU A 495 9.68 9.32 48.82
C GLU A 495 8.27 9.41 48.21
N HIS A 496 7.82 10.59 47.76
CA HIS A 496 6.50 10.74 47.14
C HIS A 496 6.44 10.28 45.67
N ALA A 497 7.60 10.11 45.01
CA ALA A 497 7.68 9.70 43.61
C ALA A 497 7.61 8.17 43.45
N LYS A 498 8.26 7.43 44.36
CA LYS A 498 8.45 5.96 44.30
C LYS A 498 7.17 5.16 44.03
N PRO A 499 6.02 5.41 44.70
CA PRO A 499 4.83 4.56 44.53
C PRO A 499 4.24 4.61 43.12
N TYR A 500 4.43 5.73 42.42
CA TYR A 500 3.75 6.01 41.15
C TYR A 500 4.67 5.89 39.94
N TRP A 501 5.93 6.34 40.05
CA TRP A 501 6.88 6.37 38.94
C TRP A 501 7.70 5.09 38.83
N LYS A 502 8.07 4.46 39.96
CA LYS A 502 8.90 3.24 39.99
C LYS A 502 10.22 3.38 39.20
N MET A 503 10.81 4.57 39.19
CA MET A 503 12.08 4.91 38.53
C MET A 503 13.22 5.21 39.52
N ASP A 504 13.07 4.82 40.79
CA ASP A 504 14.03 5.00 41.89
C ASP A 504 15.22 4.01 41.83
N GLY A 505 15.57 3.56 40.63
CA GLY A 505 16.64 2.61 40.38
C GLY A 505 18.05 3.23 40.31
N PRO A 506 19.06 2.41 40.03
CA PRO A 506 20.43 2.86 39.78
C PRO A 506 20.49 3.90 38.65
N LYS A 507 21.36 4.91 38.78
CA LYS A 507 21.58 5.95 37.74
C LYS A 507 21.76 5.36 36.35
N ARG A 508 22.58 4.31 36.23
CA ARG A 508 22.86 3.65 34.95
C ARG A 508 21.60 3.20 34.20
N ASP A 509 20.59 2.70 34.91
CA ASP A 509 19.37 2.19 34.29
C ASP A 509 18.49 3.33 33.79
N LEU A 510 18.37 4.41 34.58
CA LEU A 510 17.68 5.64 34.18
C LEU A 510 18.37 6.33 33.00
N GLU A 511 19.71 6.39 33.02
CA GLU A 511 20.50 6.96 31.93
C GLU A 511 20.30 6.17 30.63
N LEU A 512 20.35 4.85 30.71
CA LEU A 512 20.09 3.96 29.56
C LEU A 512 18.68 4.19 29.00
N TRP A 513 17.68 4.35 29.87
CA TRP A 513 16.32 4.67 29.47
C TRP A 513 16.27 6.00 28.69
N PHE A 514 16.79 7.10 29.26
CA PHE A 514 16.83 8.40 28.57
C PHE A 514 17.58 8.34 27.24
N ARG A 515 18.74 7.68 27.19
CA ARG A 515 19.53 7.51 25.96
C ARG A 515 18.82 6.66 24.90
N THR A 516 17.83 5.87 25.27
CA THR A 516 17.00 5.08 24.35
C THR A 516 15.81 5.89 23.83
N ILE A 517 15.12 6.65 24.69
CA ILE A 517 13.91 7.39 24.30
C ILE A 517 14.21 8.69 23.56
N LEU A 518 15.28 9.42 23.92
CA LEU A 518 15.57 10.74 23.34
C LEU A 518 15.86 10.66 21.82
N PRO A 519 16.51 9.60 21.29
CA PRO A 519 16.62 9.36 19.85
C PRO A 519 15.36 8.78 19.19
N GLY A 520 14.37 8.29 19.94
CA GLY A 520 13.11 7.74 19.40
C GLY A 520 12.05 8.79 19.02
N ASP A 521 11.05 8.39 18.22
CA ASP A 521 9.93 9.25 17.79
C ASP A 521 8.71 9.14 18.73
N GLU A 522 8.91 8.65 19.96
CA GLU A 522 7.84 8.29 20.90
C GLU A 522 7.53 9.41 21.88
N GLN A 523 8.55 9.95 22.54
CA GLN A 523 8.38 10.91 23.63
C GLN A 523 9.62 11.78 23.83
N HIS A 524 9.45 12.86 24.58
CA HIS A 524 10.55 13.69 25.08
C HIS A 524 10.28 14.08 26.54
N SER A 525 11.28 14.64 27.23
CA SER A 525 11.12 15.18 28.57
C SER A 525 11.44 16.67 28.58
N PHE A 526 10.71 17.45 29.36
CA PHE A 526 10.92 18.89 29.54
C PHE A 526 11.06 19.21 31.01
N ILE A 527 11.89 20.19 31.31
CA ILE A 527 12.08 20.73 32.65
C ILE A 527 11.33 22.05 32.76
N GLY A 528 10.51 22.12 33.80
CA GLY A 528 9.75 23.29 34.19
C GLY A 528 10.41 24.05 35.33
N GLU A 529 10.56 25.36 35.14
CA GLU A 529 11.21 26.27 36.07
C GLU A 529 10.22 27.31 36.58
N VAL A 530 10.11 27.44 37.90
CA VAL A 530 9.34 28.51 38.56
C VAL A 530 10.32 29.58 39.05
N ASN A 531 10.19 30.79 38.52
CA ASN A 531 11.11 31.91 38.76
C ASN A 531 12.58 31.50 38.52
N GLY A 532 12.83 30.70 37.47
CA GLY A 532 14.16 30.21 37.08
C GLY A 532 14.69 29.04 37.92
N VAL A 533 13.88 28.46 38.81
CA VAL A 533 14.26 27.28 39.61
C VAL A 533 13.54 26.05 39.08
N PRO A 534 14.24 24.97 38.64
CA PRO A 534 13.62 23.72 38.24
C PRO A 534 12.77 23.11 39.37
N GLN A 535 11.51 22.79 39.07
CA GLN A 535 10.57 22.26 40.08
C GLN A 535 9.66 21.14 39.58
N PHE A 536 9.54 20.95 38.27
CA PHE A 536 8.69 19.92 37.69
C PHE A 536 9.28 19.42 36.37
N SER A 537 8.84 18.25 35.93
CA SER A 537 9.02 17.78 34.57
C SER A 537 7.68 17.42 33.96
N PHE A 538 7.58 17.57 32.64
CA PHE A 538 6.48 16.99 31.87
C PHE A 538 7.05 16.27 30.66
N GLU A 539 6.44 15.15 30.31
CA GLU A 539 6.94 14.22 29.30
C GLU A 539 5.86 14.00 28.25
N PRO A 540 5.80 14.85 27.20
CA PRO A 540 4.86 14.64 26.13
C PRO A 540 5.25 13.40 25.33
N TYR A 541 4.27 12.58 25.01
CA TYR A 541 4.43 11.39 24.20
C TYR A 541 3.39 11.34 23.09
N TRP A 542 3.69 10.58 22.04
CA TRP A 542 2.82 10.41 20.89
C TRP A 542 2.22 9.00 20.87
N PRO A 543 0.91 8.82 21.21
CA PRO A 543 0.23 7.52 21.24
C PRO A 543 0.40 6.64 19.98
N MET A 544 0.64 7.27 18.83
CA MET A 544 0.87 6.53 17.57
C MET A 544 2.16 5.71 17.57
N ARG A 545 3.07 5.98 18.52
CA ARG A 545 4.31 5.23 18.72
C ARG A 545 4.43 4.69 20.15
N ASP A 546 3.74 5.29 21.12
CA ASP A 546 3.63 4.76 22.46
C ASP A 546 2.70 3.53 22.56
N ILE A 547 2.91 2.69 23.57
CA ILE A 547 2.13 1.48 23.84
C ILE A 547 0.65 1.80 24.17
N VAL A 548 0.36 2.93 24.81
CA VAL A 548 -1.00 3.32 25.20
C VAL A 548 -1.94 3.44 23.99
N GLY A 549 -1.42 3.84 22.83
CA GLY A 549 -2.22 3.98 21.61
C GLY A 549 -2.75 2.66 21.05
N ALA A 550 -2.31 1.51 21.58
CA ALA A 550 -2.88 0.19 21.26
C ALA A 550 -4.09 -0.18 22.13
N TYR A 551 -4.40 0.60 23.18
CA TYR A 551 -5.46 0.31 24.15
C TYR A 551 -6.75 1.12 23.92
N TYR A 552 -6.77 1.98 22.90
CA TYR A 552 -7.95 2.72 22.47
C TYR A 552 -7.82 3.10 20.98
N ASP A 553 -8.89 3.62 20.38
CA ASP A 553 -8.86 4.13 19.00
C ASP A 553 -8.11 5.46 18.93
N SER A 554 -6.78 5.37 18.99
CA SER A 554 -5.86 6.50 18.93
C SER A 554 -5.94 7.21 17.58
N LEU A 555 -5.95 8.55 17.64
CA LEU A 555 -5.86 9.39 16.45
C LEU A 555 -4.46 9.96 16.29
N PRO A 556 -4.00 10.24 15.05
CA PRO A 556 -2.69 10.82 14.79
C PRO A 556 -2.42 12.15 15.50
N SER A 557 -3.47 12.93 15.77
CA SER A 557 -3.43 14.22 16.44
C SER A 557 -3.47 14.12 17.96
N ASP A 558 -3.60 12.91 18.52
CA ASP A 558 -3.54 12.70 19.96
C ASP A 558 -2.11 12.86 20.43
N TYR A 559 -1.92 13.58 21.53
CA TYR A 559 -0.70 13.56 22.33
C TYR A 559 -1.08 13.17 23.74
N GLY A 560 -0.13 12.68 24.53
CA GLY A 560 -0.32 12.57 25.96
C GLY A 560 0.83 13.21 26.70
N THR A 561 0.72 13.29 28.02
CA THR A 561 1.83 13.77 28.85
C THR A 561 1.85 13.07 30.19
N HIS A 562 3.04 12.66 30.63
CA HIS A 562 3.29 12.44 32.05
C HIS A 562 3.67 13.77 32.70
N PHE A 563 3.35 13.92 33.99
CA PHE A 563 3.61 15.17 34.72
C PHE A 563 4.10 14.87 36.13
N PHE A 564 5.29 15.36 36.47
CA PHE A 564 5.94 15.15 37.77
C PHE A 564 6.24 16.49 38.44
N VAL A 565 5.95 16.61 39.74
CA VAL A 565 6.32 17.79 40.54
C VAL A 565 7.28 17.38 41.65
N ALA A 566 8.48 17.94 41.64
CA ALA A 566 9.53 17.69 42.62
C ALA A 566 9.30 18.44 43.93
N GLU A 567 8.83 19.70 43.85
CA GLU A 567 8.63 20.55 45.04
C GLU A 567 7.52 20.01 45.95
N THR A 568 7.84 19.88 47.23
CA THR A 568 6.95 19.32 48.27
C THR A 568 6.43 20.39 49.22
N ARG A 569 7.09 21.55 49.32
CA ARG A 569 6.67 22.68 50.16
C ARG A 569 5.42 23.34 49.60
N LYS A 570 4.34 23.33 50.38
CA LYS A 570 3.01 23.77 49.94
C LYS A 570 2.96 25.22 49.44
N ASP A 571 3.76 26.11 50.02
CA ASP A 571 3.86 27.53 49.67
C ASP A 571 4.60 27.80 48.35
N LYS A 572 5.34 26.79 47.85
CA LYS A 572 6.12 26.87 46.59
C LYS A 572 5.65 25.87 45.55
N LYS A 573 4.63 25.08 45.86
CA LYS A 573 4.11 24.02 45.02
C LYS A 573 2.98 24.55 44.11
N TYR A 574 3.36 25.03 42.94
CA TYR A 574 2.44 25.58 41.93
C TYR A 574 1.98 24.51 40.92
N SER A 575 1.48 23.37 41.40
CA SER A 575 1.19 22.20 40.54
C SER A 575 0.12 22.46 39.48
N PHE A 576 -0.87 23.30 39.78
CA PHE A 576 -1.94 23.62 38.83
C PHE A 576 -1.41 24.54 37.72
N GLU A 577 -0.73 25.62 38.09
CA GLU A 577 -0.16 26.60 37.15
C GLU A 577 0.94 25.97 36.30
N SER A 578 1.75 25.08 36.88
CA SER A 578 2.80 24.34 36.16
C SER A 578 2.22 23.42 35.09
N PHE A 579 1.13 22.72 35.39
CA PHE A 579 0.45 21.87 34.40
C PHE A 579 -0.31 22.72 33.38
N GLN A 580 -0.86 23.87 33.80
CA GLN A 580 -1.46 24.86 32.88
C GLN A 580 -0.42 25.31 31.84
N VAL A 581 0.81 25.64 32.23
CA VAL A 581 1.89 26.01 31.29
C VAL A 581 2.24 24.88 30.32
N ALA A 582 2.27 23.62 30.79
CA ALA A 582 2.52 22.47 29.93
C ALA A 582 1.39 22.28 28.90
N LEU A 583 0.12 22.40 29.31
CA LEU A 583 -1.03 22.29 28.42
C LEU A 583 -1.15 23.48 27.46
N ASP A 584 -0.81 24.69 27.91
CA ASP A 584 -0.75 25.86 27.04
C ASP A 584 0.22 25.61 25.88
N TYR A 585 1.43 25.11 26.18
CA TYR A 585 2.41 24.77 25.16
C TYR A 585 1.93 23.64 24.24
N ILE A 586 1.40 22.54 24.79
CA ILE A 586 0.85 21.44 24.00
C ILE A 586 -0.27 21.92 23.06
N PHE A 587 -1.23 22.69 23.56
CA PHE A 587 -2.37 23.16 22.76
C PHE A 587 -2.07 24.37 21.87
N SER A 588 -0.92 25.02 22.05
CA SER A 588 -0.41 26.03 21.11
C SER A 588 -0.06 25.45 19.75
N LEU A 589 0.18 24.15 19.70
CA LEU A 589 0.56 23.46 18.48
C LEU A 589 -0.69 23.01 17.71
N PRO A 590 -0.85 23.42 16.44
CA PRO A 590 -2.06 23.14 15.67
C PRO A 590 -2.24 21.65 15.35
N GLU A 591 -1.16 20.87 15.31
CA GLU A 591 -1.21 19.43 15.07
C GLU A 591 -1.83 18.62 16.23
N VAL A 592 -1.91 19.20 17.43
CA VAL A 592 -2.49 18.54 18.60
C VAL A 592 -4.01 18.72 18.59
N GLY A 593 -4.74 17.60 18.55
CA GLY A 593 -6.20 17.57 18.66
C GLY A 593 -6.67 17.45 20.11
N LYS A 594 -6.13 16.46 20.84
CA LYS A 594 -6.40 16.25 22.27
C LYS A 594 -5.14 15.82 23.01
N CYS A 595 -5.09 16.14 24.30
CA CYS A 595 -4.11 15.60 25.23
C CYS A 595 -4.76 14.45 26.03
N ILE A 596 -4.18 13.26 25.99
CA ILE A 596 -4.64 12.08 26.72
C ILE A 596 -3.81 11.90 27.99
N GLY A 597 -4.35 11.15 28.94
CA GLY A 597 -3.66 10.77 30.16
C GLY A 597 -4.11 9.40 30.64
N GLU A 598 -3.18 8.68 31.26
CA GLU A 598 -3.28 7.29 31.66
C GLU A 598 -2.75 7.09 33.09
N ALA A 599 -3.17 7.97 34.00
CA ALA A 599 -2.82 7.90 35.41
C ALA A 599 -3.35 6.61 36.05
N SER A 600 -2.56 6.01 36.94
CA SER A 600 -2.98 4.86 37.75
C SER A 600 -4.31 5.16 38.46
N VAL A 601 -5.20 4.17 38.54
CA VAL A 601 -6.46 4.30 39.28
C VAL A 601 -6.26 4.61 40.77
N GLU A 602 -5.06 4.36 41.30
CA GLU A 602 -4.66 4.66 42.67
C GLU A 602 -4.16 6.11 42.86
N ALA A 603 -3.88 6.83 41.77
CA ALA A 603 -3.36 8.20 41.78
C ALA A 603 -4.47 9.27 41.92
N VAL A 604 -5.30 9.13 42.96
CA VAL A 604 -6.46 10.02 43.23
C VAL A 604 -6.11 11.52 43.23
N PRO A 605 -4.95 11.98 43.78
CA PRO A 605 -4.60 13.40 43.71
C PRO A 605 -4.38 13.92 42.29
N THR A 606 -3.75 13.12 41.42
CA THR A 606 -3.51 13.47 40.01
C THR A 606 -4.82 13.56 39.26
N ASP A 607 -5.71 12.59 39.46
CA ASP A 607 -7.04 12.57 38.84
C ASP A 607 -7.88 13.82 39.20
N ARG A 608 -7.85 14.26 40.46
CA ARG A 608 -8.50 15.52 40.87
C ARG A 608 -7.89 16.76 40.22
N LEU A 609 -6.57 16.77 40.01
CA LEU A 609 -5.87 17.88 39.39
C LEU A 609 -6.25 18.01 37.91
N ILE A 610 -6.14 16.92 37.14
CA ILE A 610 -6.42 16.93 35.70
C ILE A 610 -7.89 17.21 35.39
N THR A 611 -8.81 16.74 36.25
CA THR A 611 -10.25 17.05 36.10
C THR A 611 -10.51 18.56 36.16
N ARG A 612 -9.74 19.31 37.00
CA ARG A 612 -9.84 20.77 37.06
C ARG A 612 -9.28 21.48 35.82
N LEU A 613 -8.40 20.82 35.07
CA LEU A 613 -7.85 21.28 33.79
C LEU A 613 -8.70 20.83 32.59
N GLY A 614 -9.88 20.24 32.83
CA GLY A 614 -10.80 19.87 31.75
C GLY A 614 -10.59 18.47 31.17
N TYR A 615 -9.82 17.60 31.84
CA TYR A 615 -9.79 16.18 31.49
C TYR A 615 -11.12 15.50 31.86
N THR A 616 -11.63 14.66 30.97
CA THR A 616 -12.77 13.75 31.17
C THR A 616 -12.29 12.31 31.24
N ARG A 617 -12.95 11.47 32.04
CA ARG A 617 -12.68 10.02 32.09
C ARG A 617 -13.46 9.32 31.00
N GLU A 618 -12.76 8.54 30.18
CA GLU A 618 -13.32 7.81 29.05
C GLU A 618 -13.49 6.32 29.36
N GLY A 619 -12.57 5.77 30.17
CA GLY A 619 -12.61 4.36 30.53
C GLY A 619 -11.46 3.95 31.44
N VAL A 620 -11.34 2.64 31.65
CA VAL A 620 -10.23 2.03 32.38
C VAL A 620 -9.51 1.09 31.41
N ILE A 621 -8.19 1.26 31.30
CA ILE A 621 -7.33 0.39 30.48
C ILE A 621 -6.39 -0.41 31.37
N THR A 622 -6.11 -1.66 30.98
CA THR A 622 -5.17 -2.55 31.67
C THR A 622 -3.96 -2.78 30.79
N MET A 623 -2.87 -2.09 31.10
CA MET A 623 -1.57 -2.23 30.45
C MET A 623 -0.69 -3.22 31.22
N PRO A 624 0.42 -3.74 30.64
CA PRO A 624 1.20 -4.80 31.27
C PRO A 624 1.78 -4.44 32.65
N HIS A 625 1.93 -3.14 32.92
CA HIS A 625 2.55 -2.60 34.13
C HIS A 625 1.61 -1.81 35.04
N LYS A 626 0.39 -1.45 34.60
CA LYS A 626 -0.60 -0.69 35.40
C LYS A 626 -2.04 -0.82 34.88
N THR A 627 -3.00 -0.67 35.78
CA THR A 627 -4.40 -0.34 35.45
C THR A 627 -4.61 1.16 35.61
N ALA A 628 -5.08 1.82 34.57
CA ALA A 628 -5.12 3.27 34.48
C ALA A 628 -6.50 3.80 34.06
N TYR A 629 -6.88 4.99 34.54
CA TYR A 629 -7.97 5.74 33.94
C TYR A 629 -7.48 6.34 32.63
N LEU A 630 -8.13 5.99 31.52
CA LEU A 630 -7.95 6.70 30.26
C LEU A 630 -8.75 8.00 30.33
N THR A 631 -8.06 9.12 30.16
CA THR A 631 -8.64 10.46 30.26
C THR A 631 -8.30 11.27 29.03
N PHE A 632 -9.24 12.07 28.54
CA PHE A 632 -9.05 12.96 27.39
C PHE A 632 -9.25 14.42 27.82
N CYS A 633 -8.41 15.30 27.31
CA CYS A 633 -8.57 16.74 27.38
C CYS A 633 -8.53 17.28 25.96
N THR A 634 -9.65 17.82 25.48
CA THR A 634 -9.68 18.56 24.21
C THR A 634 -9.29 20.01 24.45
N ARG A 635 -8.86 20.69 23.39
CA ARG A 635 -8.53 22.12 23.44
C ARG A 635 -9.72 22.95 23.95
N GLU A 636 -10.93 22.60 23.52
CA GLU A 636 -12.18 23.25 23.91
C GLU A 636 -12.47 23.05 25.40
N ASN A 637 -12.36 21.82 25.90
CA ASN A 637 -12.59 21.53 27.33
C ASN A 637 -11.56 22.24 28.22
N TYR A 638 -10.30 22.28 27.79
CA TYR A 638 -9.23 22.99 28.50
C TYR A 638 -9.54 24.49 28.60
N TRP A 639 -9.86 25.13 27.46
CA TRP A 639 -10.15 26.56 27.43
C TRP A 639 -11.46 26.95 28.11
N GLU A 640 -12.43 26.04 28.24
CA GLU A 640 -13.60 26.28 29.08
C GLU A 640 -13.24 26.40 30.57
N LYS A 641 -12.28 25.59 31.05
CA LYS A 641 -11.80 25.62 32.44
C LYS A 641 -10.76 26.70 32.70
N CYS A 642 -9.96 27.04 31.68
CA CYS A 642 -8.86 28.00 31.73
C CYS A 642 -8.99 29.01 30.56
N PRO A 643 -10.01 29.89 30.57
CA PRO A 643 -10.27 30.81 29.45
C PRO A 643 -9.12 31.76 29.15
N GLU A 644 -8.36 32.17 30.16
CA GLU A 644 -7.17 33.00 30.02
C GLU A 644 -6.07 32.35 29.17
N SER A 645 -5.95 31.01 29.21
CA SER A 645 -4.98 30.26 28.40
C SER A 645 -5.25 30.38 26.90
N ARG A 646 -6.51 30.60 26.50
CA ARG A 646 -6.87 30.79 25.08
C ARG A 646 -6.27 32.06 24.49
N LEU A 647 -6.14 33.13 25.29
CA LEU A 647 -5.60 34.41 24.83
C LEU A 647 -4.07 34.35 24.71
N GLU A 648 -3.41 33.69 25.67
CA GLU A 648 -1.96 33.49 25.66
C GLU A 648 -1.50 32.65 24.47
N VAL A 649 -2.20 31.56 24.17
CA VAL A 649 -1.87 30.68 23.03
C VAL A 649 -2.00 31.39 21.67
N ASN A 650 -2.90 32.36 21.53
CA ASN A 650 -3.05 33.11 20.26
C ASN A 650 -2.01 34.22 20.07
N ASN A 651 -1.25 34.56 21.13
CA ASN A 651 -0.25 35.64 21.13
C ASN A 651 1.20 35.12 21.17
N ALA A 652 1.40 33.83 21.45
CA ALA A 652 2.68 33.11 21.38
C ALA A 652 2.89 32.53 19.98
#